data_AF-A0A1G6D4Z5-F1
#
_entry.id   AF-A0A1G6D4Z5-F1
#
_cell.length_a   1.000
_cell.length_b   1.000
_cell.length_c   1.000
_cell.angle_alpha   90.00
_cell.angle_beta   90.00
_cell.angle_gamma   90.00
#
_symmetry.space_group_name_H-M   'P 1'
#
loop_
_entity.id
_entity.type
_entity.pdbx_description
1 polymer ?
#
loop_
_entity_poly.entity_id
_entity_poly.type
_entity_poly.pdbx_seq_one_letter_code
_entity_poly.pdbx_strand_id
1 'polypeptide(L)'
;MREEPIIRSPYAYDPVKMLTMSEQEREALYAERVDETAKPYTVIDVITKVFRRDFRADLDIAVLTDESILRSLKKSDSDWEIVNYTVDGMKLLHPESVFGQPVEDFLVDIAFNARLIVHEAHTYMVGMKNTYTVRTEFRLRYSFNLSPCELTCRFVGAIMGHGNGIYNMYPEAIRLNKYLLPVLTSTEDYEKLARKIIKEDMPRFLDSPNAFSAIDWICDMGLQVYVGSFPEQGVLGEYFFSFGKADIYDYEEDKIERVNVNPGTVVLNLKGCNNRGIINSTAAHEGTHHRTGYYFFMLQMMCGDRYGSYLCKRNYEQKELERSEKWSPIDILELQANKLPGFLLIQEKPGKSRAEYLLESYGGEQSLENMNRLIADMASYFGTTKTIARSRLYDFGYTAVRGISRYINGQRIPSYISDLSKNETYTVDEKDAIAEYISNEKFRRLIDTGAYEYIEGHYCLRDSRYIAVDHEGKKHLTPYARQHMSECCLVFGIRYENSAVTRFVNGILRKGEAPKKKIVFVDKNGRSLVSADGIAKRKEFEQQIKERHLFQKSFNEMTVELMNEKAYSVERLSAETGLSIETIVNMRNNPSNKFKLEAVLAVCFALHLPLEICWIYINRSPAKFTDTVDMEVYKYALAEWTQTNYTVGEINRKLIEWGAEPLTKLIAGLGEDIFIQKAN
;
A
#
# COMPACT_ATOMS: atom_id res chain seq x y z
N MET A 1 40.57 -22.25 -15.46
CA MET A 1 39.60 -23.27 -15.89
C MET A 1 38.33 -22.56 -16.27
N ARG A 2 37.79 -22.85 -17.46
CA ARG A 2 36.68 -22.11 -18.07
C ARG A 2 35.38 -22.51 -17.35
N GLU A 3 34.68 -21.54 -16.79
CA GLU A 3 33.29 -21.71 -16.34
C GLU A 3 32.40 -21.74 -17.59
N GLU A 4 31.85 -22.90 -17.93
CA GLU A 4 30.83 -23.03 -18.97
C GLU A 4 29.44 -22.73 -18.37
N PRO A 5 28.61 -21.91 -19.02
CA PRO A 5 27.26 -21.61 -18.57
C PRO A 5 26.30 -22.73 -19.01
N ILE A 6 25.89 -23.61 -18.11
CA ILE A 6 24.77 -24.52 -18.36
C ILE A 6 23.47 -23.76 -18.06
N ILE A 7 22.94 -23.06 -19.07
CA ILE A 7 21.57 -22.50 -19.02
C ILE A 7 20.87 -22.84 -20.33
N ARG A 8 20.25 -24.03 -20.38
CA ARG A 8 19.04 -24.41 -21.16
C ARG A 8 18.79 -25.91 -21.02
N SER A 9 18.23 -26.34 -19.89
CA SER A 9 17.68 -27.69 -19.72
C SER A 9 16.23 -27.74 -20.23
N PRO A 10 15.81 -28.81 -20.96
CA PRO A 10 14.45 -28.99 -21.48
C PRO A 10 13.39 -29.27 -20.39
N TYR A 11 13.80 -29.48 -19.13
CA TYR A 11 12.91 -29.66 -17.97
C TYR A 11 12.46 -28.32 -17.35
N ALA A 12 12.60 -27.25 -18.11
CA ALA A 12 12.14 -25.92 -17.74
C ALA A 12 10.60 -25.87 -17.62
N TYR A 13 10.11 -25.32 -16.49
CA TYR A 13 8.75 -24.76 -16.27
C TYR A 13 7.88 -24.64 -17.53
N ASP A 14 6.73 -25.32 -17.50
CA ASP A 14 5.66 -25.23 -18.48
C ASP A 14 4.52 -24.34 -17.93
N PRO A 15 4.43 -23.05 -18.32
CA PRO A 15 3.37 -22.15 -17.87
C PRO A 15 1.96 -22.62 -18.23
N VAL A 16 1.82 -23.47 -19.24
CA VAL A 16 0.52 -23.94 -19.73
C VAL A 16 -0.12 -24.88 -18.72
N LYS A 17 0.70 -25.74 -18.08
CA LYS A 17 0.22 -26.77 -17.13
C LYS A 17 -0.41 -26.18 -15.86
N MET A 18 0.02 -25.00 -15.44
CA MET A 18 -0.49 -24.33 -14.23
C MET A 18 -1.76 -23.50 -14.51
N LEU A 19 -1.88 -22.91 -15.70
CA LEU A 19 -3.09 -22.23 -16.17
C LEU A 19 -4.27 -23.23 -16.36
N THR A 20 -3.97 -24.51 -16.49
CA THR A 20 -4.95 -25.60 -16.65
C THR A 20 -5.28 -26.35 -15.34
N MET A 21 -4.66 -26.01 -14.20
CA MET A 21 -4.97 -26.67 -12.92
C MET A 21 -6.33 -26.23 -12.40
N SER A 22 -7.15 -27.20 -11.99
CA SER A 22 -8.44 -26.93 -11.35
C SER A 22 -8.26 -26.32 -9.95
N GLU A 23 -9.30 -25.62 -9.47
CA GLU A 23 -9.30 -25.03 -8.13
C GLU A 23 -9.08 -26.07 -7.02
N GLN A 24 -9.61 -27.29 -7.19
CA GLN A 24 -9.42 -28.42 -6.27
C GLN A 24 -7.98 -28.93 -6.25
N GLU A 25 -7.31 -29.05 -7.40
CA GLU A 25 -5.89 -29.42 -7.46
C GLU A 25 -5.00 -28.34 -6.82
N ARG A 26 -5.41 -27.08 -6.95
CA ARG A 26 -4.74 -25.95 -6.33
C ARG A 26 -4.92 -26.00 -4.80
N GLU A 27 -6.13 -26.15 -4.30
CA GLU A 27 -6.41 -26.29 -2.86
C GLU A 27 -5.66 -27.48 -2.24
N ALA A 28 -5.63 -28.63 -2.91
CA ALA A 28 -4.87 -29.80 -2.46
C ALA A 28 -3.36 -29.55 -2.42
N LEU A 29 -2.80 -28.79 -3.37
CA LEU A 29 -1.37 -28.46 -3.41
C LEU A 29 -0.96 -27.49 -2.28
N TYR A 30 -1.86 -26.61 -1.85
CA TYR A 30 -1.58 -25.59 -0.81
C TYR A 30 -2.14 -25.92 0.58
N ALA A 31 -2.86 -27.04 0.75
CA ALA A 31 -3.51 -27.40 2.02
C ALA A 31 -2.54 -27.52 3.21
N GLU A 32 -1.26 -27.78 2.96
CA GLU A 32 -0.20 -27.91 3.97
C GLU A 32 0.71 -26.67 4.03
N ARG A 33 0.41 -25.59 3.30
CA ARG A 33 1.22 -24.35 3.28
C ARG A 33 0.51 -23.26 4.06
N VAL A 34 1.24 -22.54 4.91
CA VAL A 34 0.68 -21.36 5.60
C VAL A 34 0.48 -20.25 4.57
N ASP A 35 -0.72 -19.67 4.55
CA ASP A 35 -1.02 -18.49 3.74
C ASP A 35 -1.74 -17.39 4.56
N GLU A 36 -2.10 -16.32 3.85
CA GLU A 36 -2.79 -15.15 4.38
C GLU A 36 -4.24 -15.39 4.86
N THR A 37 -4.81 -16.57 4.59
CA THR A 37 -6.13 -16.97 5.07
C THR A 37 -6.07 -17.71 6.42
N ALA A 38 -4.86 -18.11 6.84
CA ALA A 38 -4.64 -18.76 8.13
C ALA A 38 -5.10 -17.86 9.29
N LYS A 39 -5.80 -18.46 10.26
CA LYS A 39 -6.22 -17.81 11.52
C LYS A 39 -5.29 -18.27 12.64
N PRO A 40 -4.10 -17.66 12.80
CA PRO A 40 -3.11 -18.14 13.75
C PRO A 40 -3.59 -18.02 15.20
N TYR A 41 -3.21 -19.01 15.99
CA TYR A 41 -3.42 -19.08 17.43
C TYR A 41 -2.45 -18.17 18.17
N THR A 42 -2.96 -17.50 19.20
CA THR A 42 -2.14 -16.74 20.14
C THR A 42 -1.64 -17.63 21.27
N VAL A 43 -0.63 -17.18 22.01
CA VAL A 43 -0.13 -17.94 23.17
C VAL A 43 -1.21 -18.16 24.23
N ILE A 44 -2.16 -17.23 24.37
CA ILE A 44 -3.31 -17.38 25.26
C ILE A 44 -4.26 -18.48 24.75
N ASP A 45 -4.50 -18.53 23.44
CA ASP A 45 -5.30 -19.61 22.85
C ASP A 45 -4.67 -20.97 23.08
N VAL A 46 -3.34 -21.09 22.94
CA VAL A 46 -2.61 -22.34 23.20
C VAL A 46 -2.78 -22.76 24.67
N ILE A 47 -2.51 -21.87 25.61
CA ILE A 47 -2.62 -22.19 27.06
C ILE A 47 -4.05 -22.63 27.42
N THR A 48 -5.06 -21.92 26.93
CA THR A 48 -6.45 -22.12 27.34
C THR A 48 -7.18 -23.20 26.56
N LYS A 49 -6.91 -23.37 25.26
CA LYS A 49 -7.64 -24.31 24.39
C LYS A 49 -6.90 -25.63 24.20
N VAL A 50 -5.57 -25.59 24.04
CA VAL A 50 -4.76 -26.81 23.85
C VAL A 50 -4.45 -27.43 25.20
N PHE A 51 -3.81 -26.68 26.09
CA PHE A 51 -3.41 -27.19 27.42
C PHE A 51 -4.52 -27.09 28.47
N ARG A 52 -5.68 -26.53 28.11
CA ARG A 52 -6.90 -26.44 28.95
C ARG A 52 -6.65 -25.86 30.33
N ARG A 53 -5.71 -24.92 30.45
CA ARG A 53 -5.41 -24.26 31.71
C ARG A 53 -6.43 -23.17 32.01
N ASP A 54 -6.81 -23.08 33.27
CA ASP A 54 -7.64 -22.01 33.80
C ASP A 54 -6.76 -21.02 34.58
N PHE A 55 -6.66 -19.79 34.08
CA PHE A 55 -5.85 -18.75 34.69
C PHE A 55 -6.25 -18.42 36.13
N ARG A 56 -7.54 -18.51 36.45
CA ARG A 56 -8.02 -18.25 37.81
C ARG A 56 -7.60 -19.36 38.75
N ALA A 57 -7.74 -20.62 38.32
CA ALA A 57 -7.26 -21.75 39.09
C ALA A 57 -5.74 -21.71 39.29
N ASP A 58 -4.97 -21.32 38.27
CA ASP A 58 -3.52 -21.15 38.35
C ASP A 58 -3.12 -20.05 39.33
N LEU A 59 -3.85 -18.92 39.33
CA LEU A 59 -3.64 -17.85 40.32
C LEU A 59 -3.97 -18.32 41.74
N ASP A 60 -5.08 -19.04 41.92
CA ASP A 60 -5.48 -19.58 43.23
C ASP A 60 -4.42 -20.55 43.77
N ILE A 61 -3.90 -21.44 42.91
CA ILE A 61 -2.78 -22.32 43.26
C ILE A 61 -1.58 -21.50 43.72
N ALA A 62 -1.16 -20.51 42.93
CA ALA A 62 0.03 -19.72 43.24
C ALA A 62 -0.08 -18.93 44.55
N VAL A 63 -1.23 -18.31 44.82
CA VAL A 63 -1.45 -17.57 46.07
C VAL A 63 -1.48 -18.53 47.27
N LEU A 64 -1.99 -19.76 47.12
CA LEU A 64 -1.97 -20.76 48.21
C LEU A 64 -0.57 -21.32 48.48
N THR A 65 0.27 -21.44 47.45
CA THR A 65 1.60 -22.06 47.58
C THR A 65 2.72 -21.09 47.90
N ASP A 66 2.56 -19.80 47.57
CA ASP A 66 3.60 -18.79 47.76
C ASP A 66 3.26 -17.84 48.92
N GLU A 67 3.86 -18.11 50.10
CA GLU A 67 3.68 -17.27 51.28
C GLU A 67 4.08 -15.80 51.06
N SER A 68 5.01 -15.52 50.14
CA SER A 68 5.43 -14.14 49.87
C SER A 68 4.31 -13.32 49.23
N ILE A 69 3.47 -13.95 48.41
CA ILE A 69 2.28 -13.32 47.83
C ILE A 69 1.26 -13.03 48.92
N LEU A 70 0.96 -14.00 49.80
CA LEU A 70 0.03 -13.80 50.92
C LEU A 70 0.48 -12.67 51.84
N ARG A 71 1.77 -12.65 52.24
CA ARG A 71 2.33 -11.56 53.05
C ARG A 71 2.19 -10.21 52.38
N SER A 72 2.33 -10.15 51.06
CA SER A 72 2.20 -8.90 50.31
C SER A 72 0.76 -8.42 50.12
N LEU A 73 -0.24 -9.30 50.33
CA LEU A 73 -1.67 -8.95 50.33
C LEU A 73 -2.16 -8.44 51.70
N LYS A 74 -1.41 -8.75 52.78
CA LYS A 74 -1.71 -8.34 54.16
C LYS A 74 -1.57 -6.82 54.30
N LYS A 75 -2.60 -6.17 54.86
CA LYS A 75 -2.59 -4.73 55.15
C LYS A 75 -2.55 -4.40 56.63
N SER A 76 -3.03 -5.33 57.46
CA SER A 76 -3.07 -5.18 58.90
C SER A 76 -1.72 -5.51 59.54
N ASP A 77 -1.56 -5.15 60.81
CA ASP A 77 -0.32 -5.38 61.55
C ASP A 77 -0.08 -6.88 61.87
N SER A 78 0.97 -7.17 62.64
CA SER A 78 1.38 -8.53 62.99
C SER A 78 0.32 -9.34 63.74
N ASP A 79 -0.68 -8.69 64.35
CA ASP A 79 -1.66 -9.38 65.19
C ASP A 79 -2.85 -9.94 64.41
N TRP A 80 -2.88 -9.75 63.09
CA TRP A 80 -3.89 -10.28 62.19
C TRP A 80 -3.32 -11.35 61.27
N GLU A 81 -4.02 -12.44 61.03
CA GLU A 81 -3.60 -13.47 60.07
C GLU A 81 -4.61 -13.61 58.94
N ILE A 82 -4.12 -13.77 57.71
CA ILE A 82 -4.98 -14.04 56.56
C ILE A 82 -5.52 -15.46 56.73
N VAL A 83 -6.83 -15.58 56.96
CA VAL A 83 -7.51 -16.87 57.13
C VAL A 83 -8.12 -17.38 55.83
N ASN A 84 -8.46 -16.47 54.92
CA ASN A 84 -9.01 -16.84 53.62
C ASN A 84 -8.82 -15.69 52.63
N TYR A 85 -8.89 -16.00 51.34
CA TYR A 85 -9.05 -15.00 50.29
C TYR A 85 -9.98 -15.53 49.20
N THR A 86 -10.45 -14.64 48.34
CA THR A 86 -11.26 -15.01 47.17
C THR A 86 -10.87 -14.12 46.00
N VAL A 87 -10.50 -14.72 44.86
CA VAL A 87 -10.35 -13.98 43.61
C VAL A 87 -11.75 -13.59 43.15
N ASP A 88 -12.11 -12.33 43.25
CA ASP A 88 -13.47 -11.85 42.93
C ASP A 88 -13.57 -11.33 41.48
N GLY A 89 -12.44 -10.95 40.87
CA GLY A 89 -12.39 -10.60 39.45
C GLY A 89 -10.99 -10.70 38.87
N MET A 90 -10.91 -11.05 37.60
CA MET A 90 -9.65 -11.18 36.88
C MET A 90 -9.83 -10.66 35.45
N LYS A 91 -9.03 -9.66 35.07
CA LYS A 91 -9.07 -9.05 33.74
C LYS A 91 -7.72 -9.24 33.05
N LEU A 92 -7.72 -9.99 31.96
CA LEU A 92 -6.55 -10.18 31.10
C LEU A 92 -6.08 -8.84 30.52
N LEU A 93 -4.77 -8.58 30.62
CA LEU A 93 -4.10 -7.44 30.02
C LEU A 93 -3.41 -7.86 28.72
N HIS A 94 -2.34 -8.64 28.82
CA HIS A 94 -1.54 -9.07 27.67
C HIS A 94 -0.54 -10.17 28.02
N PRO A 95 -0.07 -10.95 27.03
CA PRO A 95 1.11 -11.79 27.19
C PRO A 95 2.40 -10.98 27.07
N GLU A 96 3.44 -11.42 27.77
CA GLU A 96 4.78 -10.84 27.82
C GLU A 96 5.83 -11.94 27.60
N SER A 97 6.75 -11.72 26.66
CA SER A 97 7.88 -12.62 26.39
C SER A 97 8.95 -11.90 25.58
N VAL A 98 10.17 -12.43 25.51
CA VAL A 98 11.32 -11.79 24.83
C VAL A 98 12.03 -12.74 23.87
N PHE A 99 12.65 -12.18 22.84
CA PHE A 99 13.36 -12.91 21.80
C PHE A 99 14.72 -13.42 22.27
N GLY A 100 15.11 -14.61 21.82
CA GLY A 100 16.40 -15.23 22.14
C GLY A 100 16.40 -16.01 23.46
N GLN A 101 15.23 -16.43 23.93
CA GLN A 101 15.12 -17.38 25.04
C GLN A 101 15.45 -18.81 24.56
N PRO A 102 15.95 -19.68 25.45
CA PRO A 102 16.07 -21.12 25.18
C PRO A 102 14.73 -21.73 24.77
N VAL A 103 14.74 -22.69 23.84
CA VAL A 103 13.50 -23.31 23.35
C VAL A 103 12.93 -24.32 24.34
N GLU A 104 13.76 -24.91 25.19
CA GLU A 104 13.39 -25.98 26.15
C GLU A 104 12.69 -25.44 27.40
N ASP A 105 12.94 -24.18 27.75
CA ASP A 105 12.36 -23.48 28.92
C ASP A 105 11.96 -22.05 28.54
N PHE A 106 11.17 -21.94 27.48
CA PHE A 106 10.74 -20.66 26.93
C PHE A 106 9.66 -20.04 27.82
N LEU A 107 9.95 -18.90 28.45
CA LEU A 107 9.04 -18.28 29.42
C LEU A 107 8.03 -17.33 28.77
N VAL A 108 6.81 -17.39 29.28
CA VAL A 108 5.72 -16.47 28.92
C VAL A 108 5.00 -16.05 30.20
N ASP A 109 4.93 -14.75 30.42
CA ASP A 109 4.14 -14.16 31.51
C ASP A 109 2.80 -13.68 30.93
N ILE A 110 1.68 -14.15 31.48
CA ILE A 110 0.35 -13.63 31.14
C ILE A 110 -0.06 -12.63 32.22
N ALA A 111 -0.14 -11.35 31.84
CA ALA A 111 -0.45 -10.26 32.75
C ALA A 111 -1.96 -10.06 32.93
N PHE A 112 -2.40 -9.89 34.18
CA PHE A 112 -3.79 -9.67 34.57
C PHE A 112 -3.91 -8.59 35.65
N ASN A 113 -5.03 -7.87 35.64
CA ASN A 113 -5.52 -7.16 36.81
C ASN A 113 -6.44 -8.06 37.61
N ALA A 114 -6.08 -8.35 38.86
CA ALA A 114 -6.89 -9.16 39.76
C ALA A 114 -7.48 -8.31 40.89
N ARG A 115 -8.73 -8.63 41.26
CA ARG A 115 -9.42 -8.12 42.44
C ARG A 115 -9.57 -9.29 43.41
N LEU A 116 -8.90 -9.21 44.55
CA LEU A 116 -8.95 -10.21 45.62
C LEU A 116 -9.69 -9.63 46.82
N ILE A 117 -10.57 -10.43 47.41
CA ILE A 117 -11.18 -10.16 48.71
C ILE A 117 -10.36 -10.95 49.73
N VAL A 118 -9.76 -10.27 50.69
CA VAL A 118 -8.92 -10.88 51.72
C VAL A 118 -9.68 -10.86 53.03
N HIS A 119 -9.70 -12.00 53.73
CA HIS A 119 -10.30 -12.17 55.04
C HIS A 119 -9.20 -12.45 56.06
N GLU A 120 -9.13 -11.60 57.08
CA GLU A 120 -8.19 -11.74 58.19
C GLU A 120 -8.93 -12.01 59.50
N ALA A 121 -8.29 -12.72 60.41
CA ALA A 121 -8.74 -12.89 61.79
C ALA A 121 -7.64 -12.42 62.75
N HIS A 122 -8.05 -11.78 63.84
CA HIS A 122 -7.11 -11.36 64.87
C HIS A 122 -6.61 -12.56 65.67
N THR A 123 -5.30 -12.68 65.86
CA THR A 123 -4.63 -13.81 66.51
C THR A 123 -5.03 -13.97 67.97
N TYR A 124 -5.10 -12.85 68.71
CA TYR A 124 -5.41 -12.85 70.15
C TYR A 124 -6.88 -12.54 70.51
N MET A 125 -7.66 -11.91 69.62
CA MET A 125 -9.05 -11.49 69.89
C MET A 125 -10.04 -12.36 69.12
N VAL A 126 -10.55 -13.41 69.78
CA VAL A 126 -11.49 -14.38 69.19
C VAL A 126 -12.74 -13.67 68.67
N GLY A 127 -13.04 -13.85 67.39
CA GLY A 127 -14.23 -13.31 66.73
C GLY A 127 -14.01 -11.98 66.00
N MET A 128 -12.88 -11.30 66.19
CA MET A 128 -12.52 -10.14 65.36
C MET A 128 -12.10 -10.59 63.96
N LYS A 129 -12.85 -10.13 62.96
CA LYS A 129 -12.61 -10.39 61.54
C LYS A 129 -12.46 -9.08 60.78
N ASN A 130 -11.51 -9.04 59.86
CA ASN A 130 -11.33 -7.93 58.94
C ASN A 130 -11.52 -8.45 57.51
N THR A 131 -12.11 -7.65 56.64
CA THR A 131 -12.32 -8.01 55.24
C THR A 131 -12.12 -6.78 54.38
N TYR A 132 -11.23 -6.88 53.40
CA TYR A 132 -10.94 -5.78 52.50
C TYR A 132 -10.61 -6.29 51.10
N THR A 133 -10.69 -5.38 50.13
CA THR A 133 -10.36 -5.67 48.74
C THR A 133 -8.95 -5.18 48.41
N VAL A 134 -8.19 -6.04 47.72
CA VAL A 134 -6.92 -5.72 47.09
C VAL A 134 -7.09 -5.76 45.58
N ARG A 135 -6.62 -4.71 44.90
CA ARG A 135 -6.52 -4.68 43.43
C ARG A 135 -5.04 -4.58 43.09
N THR A 136 -4.52 -5.55 42.35
CA THR A 136 -3.11 -5.58 41.98
C THR A 136 -2.93 -6.30 40.65
N GLU A 137 -1.78 -6.10 40.02
CA GLU A 137 -1.41 -6.80 38.81
C GLU A 137 -0.72 -8.13 39.16
N PHE A 138 -1.02 -9.18 38.41
CA PHE A 138 -0.31 -10.44 38.47
C PHE A 138 0.21 -10.82 37.09
N ARG A 139 1.35 -11.51 37.07
CA ARG A 139 1.87 -12.23 35.90
C ARG A 139 1.85 -13.71 36.22
N LEU A 140 1.06 -14.47 35.48
CA LEU A 140 1.10 -15.93 35.54
C LEU A 140 2.18 -16.41 34.58
N ARG A 141 3.25 -17.01 35.13
CA ARG A 141 4.39 -17.49 34.38
C ARG A 141 4.16 -18.92 33.91
N TYR A 142 4.32 -19.12 32.61
CA TYR A 142 4.32 -20.41 31.95
C TYR A 142 5.70 -20.67 31.34
N SER A 143 6.11 -21.92 31.35
CA SER A 143 7.31 -22.42 30.68
C SER A 143 6.86 -23.36 29.57
N PHE A 144 7.28 -23.05 28.34
CA PHE A 144 7.04 -23.85 27.15
C PHE A 144 8.32 -24.59 26.76
N ASN A 145 8.17 -25.84 26.34
CA ASN A 145 9.19 -26.50 25.54
C ASN A 145 8.76 -26.41 24.07
N LEU A 146 9.41 -25.54 23.30
CA LEU A 146 9.18 -25.30 21.87
C LEU A 146 10.09 -26.16 20.98
N SER A 147 10.61 -27.28 21.49
CA SER A 147 11.30 -28.28 20.66
C SER A 147 10.26 -29.06 19.84
N PRO A 148 10.49 -29.34 18.54
CA PRO A 148 9.46 -29.86 17.63
C PRO A 148 8.79 -31.18 18.06
N CYS A 149 9.44 -31.96 18.94
CA CYS A 149 8.94 -33.26 19.41
C CYS A 149 8.39 -33.25 20.85
N GLU A 150 8.59 -32.16 21.60
CA GLU A 150 8.18 -32.07 23.00
C GLU A 150 6.91 -31.26 23.14
N LEU A 151 6.92 -30.02 22.61
CA LEU A 151 5.77 -29.12 22.51
C LEU A 151 4.87 -29.12 23.78
N THR A 152 5.47 -28.91 24.95
CA THR A 152 4.77 -28.91 26.24
C THR A 152 4.62 -27.50 26.83
N CYS A 153 3.68 -27.33 27.77
CA CYS A 153 3.47 -26.11 28.54
C CYS A 153 3.18 -26.44 30.00
N ARG A 154 3.96 -25.85 30.91
CA ARG A 154 3.76 -25.98 32.37
C ARG A 154 3.55 -24.61 33.01
N PHE A 155 2.70 -24.56 34.03
CA PHE A 155 2.62 -23.39 34.91
C PHE A 155 3.77 -23.41 35.91
N VAL A 156 4.43 -22.27 36.06
CA VAL A 156 5.59 -22.08 36.94
C VAL A 156 5.18 -21.41 38.24
N GLY A 157 4.31 -20.40 38.18
CA GLY A 157 3.87 -19.65 39.35
C GLY A 157 3.29 -18.28 38.99
N ALA A 158 2.95 -17.48 40.00
CA ALA A 158 2.47 -16.12 39.83
C ALA A 158 3.48 -15.10 40.39
N ILE A 159 3.56 -13.95 39.74
CA ILE A 159 4.39 -12.82 40.18
C ILE A 159 3.46 -11.64 40.44
N MET A 160 3.47 -11.12 41.65
CA MET A 160 2.70 -9.93 41.99
C MET A 160 3.46 -8.66 41.57
N GLY A 161 2.80 -7.75 40.87
CA GLY A 161 3.42 -6.55 40.30
C GLY A 161 4.42 -6.87 39.19
N HIS A 162 5.42 -6.00 39.01
CA HIS A 162 6.34 -6.07 37.86
C HIS A 162 7.73 -6.62 38.18
N GLY A 163 8.19 -6.57 39.43
CA GLY A 163 9.62 -6.69 39.80
C GLY A 163 10.35 -7.87 39.15
N ASN A 164 9.76 -9.06 39.15
CA ASN A 164 10.36 -10.28 38.62
C ASN A 164 9.80 -10.72 37.26
N GLY A 165 8.99 -9.89 36.60
CA GLY A 165 8.43 -10.17 35.27
C GLY A 165 9.50 -10.25 34.19
N ILE A 166 9.24 -10.98 33.09
CA ILE A 166 10.23 -11.24 32.02
C ILE A 166 10.83 -9.94 31.46
N TYR A 167 10.03 -8.89 31.29
CA TYR A 167 10.53 -7.60 30.79
C TYR A 167 11.51 -6.90 31.74
N ASN A 168 11.41 -7.14 33.06
CA ASN A 168 12.36 -6.59 34.03
C ASN A 168 13.60 -7.48 34.19
N MET A 169 13.46 -8.79 33.96
CA MET A 169 14.61 -9.69 33.87
C MET A 169 15.47 -9.39 32.63
N TYR A 170 14.84 -8.96 31.54
CA TYR A 170 15.50 -8.71 30.26
C TYR A 170 15.08 -7.35 29.65
N PRO A 171 15.43 -6.21 30.27
CA PRO A 171 14.97 -4.89 29.85
C PRO A 171 15.46 -4.51 28.45
N GLU A 172 16.64 -5.00 28.07
CA GLU A 172 17.27 -4.75 26.78
C GLU A 172 16.89 -5.77 25.71
N ALA A 173 16.09 -6.80 26.02
CA ALA A 173 15.72 -7.79 25.02
C ALA A 173 14.61 -7.28 24.09
N ILE A 174 14.61 -7.78 22.86
CA ILE A 174 13.53 -7.50 21.90
C ILE A 174 12.27 -8.21 22.39
N ARG A 175 11.18 -7.45 22.52
CA ARG A 175 9.90 -7.99 23.00
C ARG A 175 9.22 -8.81 21.91
N LEU A 176 8.43 -9.78 22.33
CA LEU A 176 7.60 -10.60 21.46
C LEU A 176 6.14 -10.18 21.55
N ASN A 177 5.41 -10.33 20.45
CA ASN A 177 3.98 -10.13 20.42
C ASN A 177 3.23 -11.39 20.91
N LYS A 178 1.89 -11.34 20.96
CA LYS A 178 1.06 -12.48 21.39
C LYS A 178 1.14 -13.75 20.51
N TYR A 179 1.79 -13.66 19.36
CA TYR A 179 2.08 -14.74 18.43
C TYR A 179 3.55 -15.20 18.52
N LEU A 180 4.30 -14.69 19.51
CA LEU A 180 5.72 -14.95 19.72
C LEU A 180 6.64 -14.45 18.58
N LEU A 181 6.17 -13.48 17.78
CA LEU A 181 7.01 -12.82 16.77
C LEU A 181 7.72 -11.59 17.37
N PRO A 182 8.97 -11.30 16.98
CA PRO A 182 9.70 -10.09 17.37
C PRO A 182 8.95 -8.80 17.03
N VAL A 183 8.97 -7.85 17.96
CA VAL A 183 8.37 -6.52 17.76
C VAL A 183 9.47 -5.57 17.27
N LEU A 184 9.59 -5.42 15.95
CA LEU A 184 10.58 -4.54 15.32
C LEU A 184 9.89 -3.33 14.69
N THR A 185 10.06 -2.15 15.29
CA THR A 185 9.34 -0.93 14.92
C THR A 185 10.21 0.12 14.24
N SER A 186 11.52 0.11 14.52
CA SER A 186 12.46 1.10 14.01
C SER A 186 13.66 0.46 13.30
N THR A 187 14.44 1.25 12.59
CA THR A 187 15.70 0.81 11.96
C THR A 187 16.68 0.29 13.01
N GLU A 188 16.73 0.94 14.18
CA GLU A 188 17.57 0.56 15.31
C GLU A 188 17.18 -0.83 15.87
N ASP A 189 15.89 -1.18 15.88
CA ASP A 189 15.45 -2.53 16.28
C ASP A 189 16.00 -3.62 15.33
N TYR A 190 15.96 -3.37 14.02
CA TYR A 190 16.52 -4.31 13.02
C TYR A 190 18.03 -4.43 13.13
N GLU A 191 18.73 -3.32 13.38
CA GLU A 191 20.18 -3.33 13.59
C GLU A 191 20.56 -4.09 14.86
N LYS A 192 19.87 -3.83 15.97
CA LYS A 192 20.05 -4.55 17.24
C LYS A 192 19.82 -6.05 17.07
N LEU A 193 18.75 -6.44 16.37
CA LEU A 193 18.47 -7.84 16.08
C LEU A 193 19.53 -8.48 15.19
N ALA A 194 19.90 -7.83 14.07
CA ALA A 194 20.90 -8.35 13.15
C ALA A 194 22.25 -8.56 13.85
N ARG A 195 22.68 -7.58 14.66
CA ARG A 195 23.93 -7.70 15.44
C ARG A 195 23.86 -8.85 16.44
N LYS A 196 22.71 -9.05 17.11
CA LYS A 196 22.49 -10.19 18.02
C LYS A 196 22.60 -11.52 17.27
N ILE A 197 21.90 -11.67 16.14
CA ILE A 197 21.93 -12.87 15.29
C ILE A 197 23.35 -13.18 14.83
N ILE A 198 24.07 -12.19 14.29
CA ILE A 198 25.45 -12.42 13.82
C ILE A 198 26.35 -12.82 14.99
N LYS A 199 26.21 -12.20 16.16
CA LYS A 199 27.00 -12.54 17.35
C LYS A 199 26.74 -13.96 17.85
N GLU A 200 25.49 -14.41 17.80
CA GLU A 200 25.07 -15.73 18.31
C GLU A 200 25.35 -16.85 17.30
N ASP A 201 24.93 -16.65 16.06
CA ASP A 201 24.89 -17.69 15.05
C ASP A 201 26.18 -17.70 14.21
N MET A 202 26.80 -16.54 13.96
CA MET A 202 27.88 -16.35 12.98
C MET A 202 28.98 -15.38 13.46
N PRO A 203 29.56 -15.55 14.67
CA PRO A 203 30.39 -14.52 15.32
C PRO A 203 31.61 -14.08 14.50
N ARG A 204 32.12 -14.96 13.63
CA ARG A 204 33.22 -14.69 12.69
C ARG A 204 32.92 -13.57 11.67
N PHE A 205 31.65 -13.25 11.46
CA PHE A 205 31.21 -12.20 10.54
C PHE A 205 30.88 -10.87 11.23
N LEU A 206 30.90 -10.80 12.56
CA LEU A 206 30.54 -9.57 13.29
C LEU A 206 31.53 -8.43 12.97
N ASP A 207 31.01 -7.33 12.43
CA ASP A 207 31.78 -6.16 11.96
C ASP A 207 32.90 -6.53 10.95
N SER A 208 32.83 -7.71 10.33
CA SER A 208 33.83 -8.20 9.37
C SER A 208 33.65 -7.53 8.00
N PRO A 209 34.74 -7.22 7.27
CA PRO A 209 34.65 -6.77 5.89
C PRO A 209 34.24 -7.89 4.92
N ASN A 210 34.33 -9.16 5.35
CA ASN A 210 33.94 -10.30 4.52
C ASN A 210 32.42 -10.34 4.35
N ALA A 211 31.98 -10.63 3.12
CA ALA A 211 30.57 -10.79 2.81
C ALA A 211 29.95 -11.93 3.63
N PHE A 212 28.84 -11.63 4.30
CA PHE A 212 28.07 -12.62 5.06
C PHE A 212 27.52 -13.70 4.12
N SER A 213 27.79 -14.98 4.42
CA SER A 213 27.25 -16.13 3.69
C SER A 213 25.96 -16.59 4.36
N ALA A 214 24.81 -16.36 3.70
CA ALA A 214 23.52 -16.78 4.22
C ALA A 214 23.32 -18.30 4.19
N ILE A 215 23.95 -19.00 3.24
CA ILE A 215 23.94 -20.46 3.19
C ILE A 215 24.69 -21.04 4.40
N ASP A 216 25.89 -20.53 4.69
CA ASP A 216 26.66 -20.95 5.87
C ASP A 216 25.86 -20.65 7.15
N TRP A 217 25.17 -19.51 7.21
CA TRP A 217 24.33 -19.17 8.36
C TRP A 217 23.18 -20.16 8.55
N ILE A 218 22.48 -20.54 7.47
CA ILE A 218 21.43 -21.56 7.52
C ILE A 218 22.00 -22.90 8.01
N CYS A 219 23.14 -23.33 7.47
CA CYS A 219 23.80 -24.57 7.87
C CYS A 219 24.30 -24.53 9.33
N ASP A 220 24.87 -23.41 9.79
CA ASP A 220 25.35 -23.23 11.17
C ASP A 220 24.19 -23.22 12.19
N MET A 221 22.98 -22.84 11.76
CA MET A 221 21.74 -23.03 12.54
C MET A 221 21.25 -24.49 12.58
N GLY A 222 21.93 -25.42 11.88
CA GLY A 222 21.56 -26.83 11.81
C GLY A 222 20.50 -27.17 10.76
N LEU A 223 20.24 -26.27 9.82
CA LEU A 223 19.26 -26.44 8.74
C LEU A 223 19.89 -26.98 7.47
N GLN A 224 19.07 -27.49 6.57
CA GLN A 224 19.49 -28.01 5.27
C GLN A 224 19.06 -27.06 4.14
N VAL A 225 19.92 -26.87 3.14
CA VAL A 225 19.59 -26.12 1.92
C VAL A 225 19.59 -27.04 0.72
N TYR A 226 18.51 -27.04 -0.03
CA TYR A 226 18.40 -27.70 -1.32
C TYR A 226 18.09 -26.71 -2.44
N VAL A 227 18.42 -27.11 -3.66
CA VAL A 227 17.98 -26.42 -4.86
C VAL A 227 16.78 -27.18 -5.41
N GLY A 228 15.69 -26.47 -5.67
CA GLY A 228 14.44 -27.06 -6.10
C GLY A 228 13.79 -26.31 -7.26
N SER A 229 12.68 -26.88 -7.72
CA SER A 229 11.84 -26.30 -8.75
C SER A 229 10.48 -25.93 -8.15
N PHE A 230 10.00 -24.74 -8.47
CA PHE A 230 8.71 -24.26 -7.98
C PHE A 230 7.73 -24.14 -9.13
N PRO A 231 6.47 -24.54 -8.92
CA PRO A 231 5.45 -24.46 -9.96
C PRO A 231 4.98 -23.02 -10.23
N GLU A 232 5.31 -22.05 -9.35
CA GLU A 232 4.78 -20.68 -9.38
C GLU A 232 5.79 -19.67 -9.92
N GLN A 233 5.33 -18.73 -10.76
CA GLN A 233 6.17 -17.61 -11.22
C GLN A 233 6.45 -16.64 -10.07
N GLY A 234 7.73 -16.29 -9.88
CA GLY A 234 8.15 -15.26 -8.92
C GLY A 234 8.49 -15.76 -7.51
N VAL A 235 8.23 -17.03 -7.19
CA VAL A 235 8.71 -17.66 -5.94
C VAL A 235 10.23 -17.84 -6.02
N LEU A 236 10.96 -17.43 -4.98
CA LEU A 236 12.41 -17.56 -4.93
C LEU A 236 12.89 -18.64 -3.95
N GLY A 237 12.09 -18.95 -2.92
CA GLY A 237 12.41 -19.96 -1.94
C GLY A 237 11.20 -20.39 -1.12
N GLU A 238 11.38 -21.46 -0.36
CA GLU A 238 10.41 -21.99 0.61
C GLU A 238 11.14 -22.51 1.84
N TYR A 239 10.61 -22.21 3.01
CA TYR A 239 11.10 -22.72 4.28
C TYR A 239 10.12 -23.73 4.88
N PHE A 240 10.63 -24.92 5.21
CA PHE A 240 9.90 -26.03 5.82
C PHE A 240 10.20 -26.08 7.32
N PHE A 241 9.22 -25.72 8.14
CA PHE A 241 9.31 -25.79 9.61
C PHE A 241 8.72 -27.08 10.20
N SER A 242 8.08 -27.90 9.37
CA SER A 242 7.57 -29.23 9.71
C SER A 242 7.88 -30.20 8.55
N PHE A 243 7.50 -31.47 8.69
CA PHE A 243 7.65 -32.45 7.62
C PHE A 243 6.82 -32.04 6.41
N GLY A 244 7.36 -32.23 5.21
CA GLY A 244 6.68 -31.86 3.97
C GLY A 244 7.21 -32.59 2.76
N LYS A 245 6.79 -32.15 1.57
CA LYS A 245 7.28 -32.65 0.28
C LYS A 245 7.72 -31.48 -0.59
N ALA A 246 8.87 -31.62 -1.24
CA ALA A 246 9.41 -30.61 -2.15
C ALA A 246 9.94 -31.24 -3.45
N ASP A 247 9.87 -30.49 -4.54
CA ASP A 247 10.48 -30.87 -5.82
C ASP A 247 11.94 -30.39 -5.82
N ILE A 248 12.87 -31.32 -5.59
CA ILE A 248 14.31 -31.06 -5.45
C ILE A 248 15.02 -31.45 -6.76
N TYR A 249 15.99 -30.64 -7.15
CA TYR A 249 16.83 -30.92 -8.31
C TYR A 249 18.01 -31.83 -7.90
N ASP A 250 18.09 -32.98 -8.55
CA ASP A 250 19.20 -33.93 -8.44
C ASP A 250 20.26 -33.60 -9.50
N TYR A 251 21.44 -33.19 -9.03
CA TYR A 251 22.56 -32.81 -9.88
C TYR A 251 23.25 -34.00 -10.56
N GLU A 252 23.22 -35.19 -9.95
CA GLU A 252 23.87 -36.38 -10.50
C GLU A 252 23.07 -36.93 -11.68
N GLU A 253 21.75 -36.84 -11.58
CA GLU A 253 20.81 -37.44 -12.54
C GLU A 253 20.18 -36.42 -13.50
N ASP A 254 20.50 -35.12 -13.33
CA ASP A 254 19.93 -33.98 -14.06
C ASP A 254 18.39 -34.02 -14.16
N LYS A 255 17.74 -34.34 -13.03
CA LYS A 255 16.28 -34.50 -12.94
C LYS A 255 15.69 -33.81 -11.71
N ILE A 256 14.39 -33.52 -11.77
CA ILE A 256 13.63 -33.03 -10.61
C ILE A 256 12.88 -34.22 -10.00
N GLU A 257 13.09 -34.44 -8.71
CA GLU A 257 12.42 -35.49 -7.94
C GLU A 257 11.62 -34.89 -6.79
N ARG A 258 10.40 -35.42 -6.59
CA ARG A 258 9.56 -35.04 -5.45
C ARG A 258 9.89 -35.88 -4.23
N VAL A 259 10.54 -35.28 -3.24
CA VAL A 259 11.04 -35.99 -2.06
C VAL A 259 10.39 -35.51 -0.77
N ASN A 260 10.40 -36.36 0.26
CA ASN A 260 10.03 -35.95 1.60
C ASN A 260 11.15 -35.11 2.21
N VAL A 261 10.81 -33.97 2.80
CA VAL A 261 11.75 -33.07 3.47
C VAL A 261 11.47 -33.03 4.97
N ASN A 262 12.53 -32.91 5.75
CA ASN A 262 12.47 -32.83 7.20
C ASN A 262 12.24 -31.38 7.65
N PRO A 263 11.70 -31.16 8.86
CA PRO A 263 11.69 -29.85 9.49
C PRO A 263 13.10 -29.23 9.49
N GLY A 264 13.19 -27.92 9.25
CA GLY A 264 14.46 -27.23 9.13
C GLY A 264 15.10 -27.33 7.75
N THR A 265 14.28 -27.38 6.69
CA THR A 265 14.74 -27.42 5.31
C THR A 265 14.42 -26.11 4.59
N VAL A 266 15.38 -25.56 3.86
CA VAL A 266 15.21 -24.41 2.96
C VAL A 266 15.39 -24.90 1.53
N VAL A 267 14.44 -24.59 0.65
CA VAL A 267 14.53 -24.92 -0.77
C VAL A 267 14.63 -23.62 -1.55
N LEU A 268 15.69 -23.46 -2.34
CA LEU A 268 15.92 -22.29 -3.19
C LEU A 268 15.55 -22.59 -4.64
N ASN A 269 14.92 -21.63 -5.31
CA ASN A 269 14.46 -21.81 -6.68
C ASN A 269 15.64 -21.78 -7.66
N LEU A 270 15.87 -22.91 -8.33
CA LEU A 270 16.88 -23.07 -9.38
C LEU A 270 16.80 -21.97 -10.46
N LYS A 271 15.59 -21.55 -10.86
CA LYS A 271 15.37 -20.55 -11.91
C LYS A 271 15.39 -19.11 -11.39
N GLY A 272 14.84 -18.92 -10.20
CA GLY A 272 14.70 -17.61 -9.58
C GLY A 272 16.04 -17.04 -9.11
N CYS A 273 16.95 -17.93 -8.69
CA CYS A 273 18.21 -17.58 -8.07
C CYS A 273 19.40 -17.74 -9.05
N ASN A 274 19.41 -16.96 -10.13
CA ASN A 274 20.36 -17.08 -11.25
C ASN A 274 21.72 -16.39 -11.04
N ASN A 275 21.96 -15.74 -9.91
CA ASN A 275 23.24 -15.14 -9.57
C ASN A 275 23.46 -15.13 -8.06
N ARG A 276 24.73 -15.02 -7.65
CA ARG A 276 25.16 -15.04 -6.24
C ARG A 276 24.40 -14.05 -5.36
N GLY A 277 24.14 -12.83 -5.86
CA GLY A 277 23.43 -11.80 -5.11
C GLY A 277 21.99 -12.17 -4.80
N ILE A 278 21.28 -12.78 -5.76
CA ILE A 278 19.90 -13.28 -5.54
C ILE A 278 19.93 -14.49 -4.62
N ILE A 279 20.81 -15.48 -4.87
CA ILE A 279 20.94 -16.67 -4.01
C ILE A 279 21.13 -16.24 -2.54
N ASN A 280 22.13 -15.40 -2.27
CA ASN A 280 22.47 -15.01 -0.90
C ASN A 280 21.35 -14.17 -0.25
N SER A 281 20.68 -13.31 -1.03
CA SER A 281 19.57 -12.50 -0.51
C SER A 281 18.32 -13.32 -0.23
N THR A 282 18.01 -14.31 -1.07
CA THR A 282 16.89 -15.24 -0.86
C THR A 282 17.19 -16.18 0.29
N ALA A 283 18.40 -16.76 0.36
CA ALA A 283 18.80 -17.56 1.51
C ALA A 283 18.71 -16.75 2.82
N ALA A 284 19.17 -15.50 2.84
CA ALA A 284 19.04 -14.65 4.04
C ALA A 284 17.57 -14.37 4.41
N HIS A 285 16.67 -14.28 3.42
CA HIS A 285 15.24 -14.14 3.62
C HIS A 285 14.65 -15.40 4.28
N GLU A 286 14.90 -16.58 3.72
CA GLU A 286 14.41 -17.85 4.29
C GLU A 286 15.02 -18.15 5.67
N GLY A 287 16.32 -17.89 5.85
CA GLY A 287 16.98 -17.98 7.16
C GLY A 287 16.38 -17.03 8.19
N THR A 288 15.91 -15.86 7.75
CA THR A 288 15.15 -14.93 8.62
C THR A 288 13.82 -15.53 9.04
N HIS A 289 13.06 -16.17 8.14
CA HIS A 289 11.82 -16.85 8.51
C HIS A 289 12.04 -17.91 9.58
N HIS A 290 13.09 -18.72 9.45
CA HIS A 290 13.47 -19.63 10.52
C HIS A 290 13.74 -18.85 11.81
N ARG A 291 14.69 -17.90 11.78
CA ARG A 291 15.20 -17.28 13.00
C ARG A 291 14.17 -16.45 13.76
N THR A 292 13.33 -15.67 13.07
CA THR A 292 12.32 -14.80 13.70
C THR A 292 10.95 -15.46 13.81
N GLY A 293 10.67 -16.45 12.97
CA GLY A 293 9.40 -17.17 12.94
C GLY A 293 9.36 -18.46 13.74
N TYR A 294 10.51 -19.00 14.19
CA TYR A 294 10.58 -20.30 14.88
C TYR A 294 9.54 -20.44 16.01
N TYR A 295 9.51 -19.51 16.98
CA TYR A 295 8.58 -19.59 18.11
C TYR A 295 7.12 -19.52 17.67
N PHE A 296 6.82 -18.74 16.63
CA PHE A 296 5.49 -18.66 16.05
C PHE A 296 5.08 -20.00 15.43
N PHE A 297 5.95 -20.60 14.62
CA PHE A 297 5.64 -21.88 13.96
C PHE A 297 5.46 -23.01 14.97
N MET A 298 6.31 -23.11 15.99
CA MET A 298 6.17 -24.11 17.06
C MET A 298 4.86 -23.91 17.85
N LEU A 299 4.48 -22.65 18.10
CA LEU A 299 3.21 -22.32 18.74
C LEU A 299 2.01 -22.74 17.88
N GLN A 300 2.08 -22.60 16.55
CA GLN A 300 1.01 -23.07 15.66
C GLN A 300 0.95 -24.60 15.59
N MET A 301 2.11 -25.27 15.56
CA MET A 301 2.18 -26.74 15.58
C MET A 301 1.54 -27.34 16.84
N MET A 302 1.70 -26.68 18.01
CA MET A 302 1.02 -27.09 19.25
C MET A 302 -0.52 -27.15 19.12
N CYS A 303 -1.10 -26.39 18.19
CA CYS A 303 -2.55 -26.37 17.95
C CYS A 303 -3.04 -27.51 17.05
N GLY A 304 -2.14 -28.35 16.53
CA GLY A 304 -2.49 -29.40 15.57
C GLY A 304 -2.75 -28.87 14.16
N ASP A 305 -2.29 -27.65 13.85
CA ASP A 305 -2.34 -27.13 12.48
C ASP A 305 -1.49 -28.01 11.55
N ARG A 306 -2.02 -28.32 10.36
CA ARG A 306 -1.39 -29.21 9.37
C ARG A 306 -0.31 -28.54 8.52
N TYR A 307 0.13 -27.34 8.89
CA TYR A 307 1.07 -26.60 8.05
C TYR A 307 2.47 -27.23 8.13
N GLY A 308 3.01 -27.58 6.96
CA GLY A 308 4.33 -28.15 6.72
C GLY A 308 5.40 -27.11 6.39
N SER A 309 5.00 -26.03 5.71
CA SER A 309 5.92 -25.05 5.15
C SER A 309 5.33 -23.66 4.94
N TYR A 310 6.21 -22.69 4.73
CA TYR A 310 5.90 -21.32 4.35
C TYR A 310 6.49 -21.00 2.99
N LEU A 311 5.60 -20.74 2.01
CA LEU A 311 5.97 -20.45 0.64
C LEU A 311 5.98 -18.95 0.39
N CYS A 312 7.15 -18.38 0.13
CA CYS A 312 7.29 -16.96 -0.13
C CYS A 312 6.77 -16.60 -1.53
N LYS A 313 5.55 -16.05 -1.61
CA LYS A 313 5.04 -15.42 -2.82
C LYS A 313 5.44 -13.95 -2.83
N ARG A 314 6.34 -13.55 -3.76
CA ARG A 314 6.56 -12.14 -4.08
C ARG A 314 5.29 -11.58 -4.73
N ASN A 315 4.35 -11.10 -3.92
CA ASN A 315 3.21 -10.33 -4.42
C ASN A 315 3.72 -8.98 -4.91
N TYR A 316 4.12 -8.92 -6.18
CA TYR A 316 4.48 -7.68 -6.89
C TYR A 316 3.25 -6.80 -7.20
N GLU A 317 2.05 -7.34 -7.01
CA GLU A 317 0.81 -6.60 -7.21
C GLU A 317 0.30 -6.03 -5.89
N GLN A 318 0.13 -4.72 -5.90
CA GLN A 318 -0.53 -3.93 -4.87
C GLN A 318 -1.80 -4.64 -4.35
N LYS A 319 -1.75 -5.25 -3.17
CA LYS A 319 -2.94 -5.33 -2.31
C LYS A 319 -3.19 -3.97 -1.67
N GLU A 320 -3.58 -3.01 -2.52
CA GLU A 320 -4.16 -1.72 -2.10
C GLU A 320 -5.67 -1.80 -1.89
N LEU A 321 -6.33 -2.92 -2.17
CA LEU A 321 -7.74 -3.09 -1.81
C LEU A 321 -7.84 -3.85 -0.47
N GLU A 322 -8.34 -3.12 0.52
CA GLU A 322 -8.94 -3.64 1.76
C GLU A 322 -8.02 -4.41 2.71
N ARG A 323 -6.86 -3.84 3.05
CA ARG A 323 -6.17 -4.29 4.27
C ARG A 323 -7.00 -3.92 5.49
N SER A 324 -7.40 -4.92 6.27
CA SER A 324 -7.89 -4.74 7.63
C SER A 324 -6.93 -3.85 8.44
N GLU A 325 -7.44 -3.12 9.44
CA GLU A 325 -6.63 -2.25 10.32
C GLU A 325 -5.48 -2.97 11.06
N LYS A 326 -5.38 -4.31 10.97
CA LYS A 326 -4.38 -5.13 11.68
C LYS A 326 -3.46 -5.83 10.69
N TRP A 327 -2.15 -5.76 10.92
CA TRP A 327 -1.19 -6.66 10.26
C TRP A 327 -1.46 -8.08 10.74
N SER A 328 -1.58 -9.03 9.81
CA SER A 328 -1.59 -10.44 10.18
C SER A 328 -0.17 -10.84 10.67
N PRO A 329 -0.05 -11.89 11.49
CA PRO A 329 1.27 -12.44 11.85
C PRO A 329 2.11 -12.82 10.64
N ILE A 330 1.47 -13.26 9.56
CA ILE A 330 2.13 -13.60 8.30
C ILE A 330 2.69 -12.34 7.62
N ASP A 331 1.94 -11.23 7.59
CA ASP A 331 2.46 -9.95 7.09
C ASP A 331 3.69 -9.47 7.87
N ILE A 332 3.71 -9.71 9.19
CA ILE A 332 4.83 -9.34 10.05
C ILE A 332 6.06 -10.19 9.71
N LEU A 333 5.90 -11.51 9.57
CA LEU A 333 6.98 -12.42 9.16
C LEU A 333 7.62 -11.98 7.84
N GLU A 334 6.80 -11.73 6.83
CA GLU A 334 7.26 -11.25 5.52
C GLU A 334 7.99 -9.92 5.60
N LEU A 335 7.44 -8.96 6.35
CA LEU A 335 8.08 -7.65 6.50
C LEU A 335 9.49 -7.79 7.11
N GLN A 336 9.63 -8.68 8.11
CA GLN A 336 10.90 -8.93 8.77
C GLN A 336 11.89 -9.63 7.83
N ALA A 337 11.46 -10.69 7.15
CA ALA A 337 12.26 -11.42 6.17
C ALA A 337 12.66 -10.57 4.96
N ASN A 338 11.89 -9.53 4.61
CA ASN A 338 12.27 -8.58 3.56
C ASN A 338 13.26 -7.50 4.02
N LYS A 339 13.23 -7.11 5.30
CA LYS A 339 14.06 -6.02 5.84
C LYS A 339 15.35 -6.49 6.48
N LEU A 340 15.30 -7.49 7.36
CA LEU A 340 16.43 -7.95 8.16
C LEU A 340 17.64 -8.39 7.31
N PRO A 341 17.49 -9.05 6.15
CA PRO A 341 18.64 -9.42 5.31
C PRO A 341 19.55 -8.25 4.95
N GLY A 342 19.01 -7.03 4.78
CA GLY A 342 19.86 -5.87 4.48
C GLY A 342 20.84 -5.55 5.61
N PHE A 343 20.43 -5.74 6.85
CA PHE A 343 21.26 -5.49 8.03
C PHE A 343 22.24 -6.62 8.31
N LEU A 344 21.88 -7.86 7.95
CA LEU A 344 22.77 -9.02 8.03
C LEU A 344 23.87 -8.97 6.96
N LEU A 345 23.47 -8.73 5.70
CA LEU A 345 24.37 -8.77 4.54
C LEU A 345 25.28 -7.53 4.44
N ILE A 346 24.77 -6.35 4.81
CA ILE A 346 25.53 -5.09 4.84
C ILE A 346 25.41 -4.45 6.22
N GLN A 347 26.30 -4.89 7.11
CA GLN A 347 26.46 -4.35 8.45
C GLN A 347 26.92 -2.89 8.40
N GLU A 348 26.59 -2.11 9.43
CA GLU A 348 26.78 -0.66 9.40
C GLU A 348 28.25 -0.25 9.27
N LYS A 349 29.14 -0.75 10.16
CA LYS A 349 30.56 -0.38 10.16
C LYS A 349 31.28 -0.74 8.85
N PRO A 350 31.32 -2.01 8.41
CA PRO A 350 32.00 -2.36 7.16
C PRO A 350 31.28 -1.77 5.94
N GLY A 351 29.95 -1.63 5.99
CA GLY A 351 29.15 -1.03 4.93
C GLY A 351 29.47 0.44 4.69
N LYS A 352 29.51 1.26 5.75
CA LYS A 352 29.88 2.68 5.68
C LYS A 352 31.31 2.86 5.21
N SER A 353 32.26 2.16 5.83
CA SER A 353 33.68 2.23 5.45
C SER A 353 33.89 1.86 3.98
N ARG A 354 33.18 0.84 3.47
CA ARG A 354 33.27 0.44 2.07
C ARG A 354 32.63 1.48 1.14
N ALA A 355 31.48 2.05 1.52
CA ALA A 355 30.80 3.06 0.72
C ALA A 355 31.63 4.34 0.60
N GLU A 356 32.25 4.79 1.70
CA GLU A 356 33.17 5.92 1.74
C GLU A 356 34.37 5.69 0.81
N TYR A 357 35.07 4.56 0.96
CA TYR A 357 36.21 4.20 0.10
C TYR A 357 35.84 4.18 -1.39
N LEU A 358 34.71 3.58 -1.76
CA LEU A 358 34.28 3.49 -3.15
C LEU A 358 33.96 4.88 -3.71
N LEU A 359 33.21 5.70 -2.97
CA LEU A 359 32.85 7.04 -3.43
C LEU A 359 34.09 7.94 -3.60
N GLU A 360 35.05 7.87 -2.68
CA GLU A 360 36.35 8.55 -2.81
C GLU A 360 37.10 8.08 -4.07
N SER A 361 37.11 6.78 -4.35
CA SER A 361 37.75 6.22 -5.55
C SER A 361 37.11 6.68 -6.87
N TYR A 362 35.87 7.16 -6.83
CA TYR A 362 35.16 7.72 -7.99
C TYR A 362 35.32 9.25 -8.09
N GLY A 363 36.16 9.87 -7.25
CA GLY A 363 36.38 11.32 -7.22
C GLY A 363 35.45 12.08 -6.27
N GLY A 364 34.67 11.40 -5.44
CA GLY A 364 33.83 12.00 -4.38
C GLY A 364 32.51 12.62 -4.86
N GLU A 365 32.30 12.77 -6.17
CA GLU A 365 31.09 13.35 -6.74
C GLU A 365 29.90 12.36 -6.70
N GLN A 366 28.73 12.83 -6.24
CA GLN A 366 27.50 12.04 -6.20
C GLN A 366 26.67 12.18 -7.50
N SER A 367 27.33 12.05 -8.65
CA SER A 367 26.68 12.04 -9.96
C SER A 367 25.80 10.79 -10.14
N LEU A 368 24.85 10.83 -11.07
CA LEU A 368 23.96 9.69 -11.34
C LEU A 368 24.76 8.43 -11.71
N GLU A 369 25.83 8.58 -12.49
CA GLU A 369 26.74 7.50 -12.86
C GLU A 369 27.45 6.91 -11.64
N ASN A 370 28.08 7.76 -10.82
CA ASN A 370 28.81 7.33 -9.62
C ASN A 370 27.89 6.66 -8.61
N MET A 371 26.67 7.16 -8.41
CA MET A 371 25.73 6.54 -7.47
C MET A 371 25.19 5.21 -7.99
N ASN A 372 24.95 5.06 -9.31
CA ASN A 372 24.61 3.75 -9.90
C ASN A 372 25.76 2.74 -9.76
N ARG A 373 27.00 3.21 -9.98
CA ARG A 373 28.21 2.41 -9.82
C ARG A 373 28.41 2.00 -8.36
N LEU A 374 28.27 2.93 -7.41
CA LEU A 374 28.36 2.66 -5.98
C LEU A 374 27.39 1.56 -5.54
N ILE A 375 26.13 1.60 -6.00
CA ILE A 375 25.15 0.55 -5.71
C ILE A 375 25.59 -0.79 -6.29
N ALA A 376 26.07 -0.81 -7.54
CA ALA A 376 26.50 -2.04 -8.20
C ALA A 376 27.73 -2.65 -7.51
N ASP A 377 28.72 -1.83 -7.15
CA ASP A 377 29.96 -2.26 -6.52
C ASP A 377 29.73 -2.69 -5.08
N MET A 378 28.85 -2.01 -4.32
CA MET A 378 28.39 -2.46 -3.01
C MET A 378 27.65 -3.81 -3.08
N ALA A 379 26.74 -3.96 -4.05
CA ALA A 379 26.02 -5.21 -4.25
C ALA A 379 26.95 -6.37 -4.61
N SER A 380 27.94 -6.11 -5.48
CA SER A 380 28.97 -7.08 -5.86
C SER A 380 29.84 -7.47 -4.66
N TYR A 381 30.36 -6.47 -3.92
CA TYR A 381 31.27 -6.69 -2.78
C TYR A 381 30.63 -7.51 -1.66
N PHE A 382 29.41 -7.17 -1.25
CA PHE A 382 28.69 -7.88 -0.20
C PHE A 382 27.89 -9.09 -0.70
N GLY A 383 27.92 -9.39 -2.02
CA GLY A 383 27.19 -10.51 -2.61
C GLY A 383 25.68 -10.42 -2.37
N THR A 384 25.07 -9.28 -2.68
CA THR A 384 23.64 -9.02 -2.48
C THR A 384 22.99 -8.44 -3.75
N THR A 385 21.69 -8.16 -3.70
CA THR A 385 20.99 -7.46 -4.79
C THR A 385 21.25 -5.96 -4.76
N LYS A 386 21.18 -5.31 -5.92
CA LYS A 386 21.23 -3.84 -6.04
C LYS A 386 20.15 -3.16 -5.19
N THR A 387 19.00 -3.80 -5.00
CA THR A 387 17.91 -3.28 -4.16
C THR A 387 18.32 -3.20 -2.69
N ILE A 388 18.93 -4.26 -2.15
CA ILE A 388 19.43 -4.28 -0.76
C ILE A 388 20.56 -3.27 -0.59
N ALA A 389 21.56 -3.28 -1.49
CA ALA A 389 22.67 -2.34 -1.44
C ALA A 389 22.20 -0.88 -1.45
N ARG A 390 21.27 -0.54 -2.35
CA ARG A 390 20.66 0.79 -2.42
C ARG A 390 19.93 1.17 -1.14
N SER A 391 19.14 0.26 -0.57
CA SER A 391 18.42 0.53 0.69
C SER A 391 19.38 0.77 1.85
N ARG A 392 20.48 0.01 1.94
CA ARG A 392 21.48 0.16 3.00
C ARG A 392 22.33 1.41 2.85
N LEU A 393 22.71 1.78 1.63
CA LEU A 393 23.32 3.08 1.35
C LEU A 393 22.40 4.24 1.77
N TYR A 394 21.10 4.11 1.50
CA TYR A 394 20.12 5.09 1.96
C TYR A 394 20.07 5.18 3.50
N ASP A 395 20.06 4.03 4.19
CA ASP A 395 20.12 3.99 5.67
C ASP A 395 21.42 4.60 6.23
N PHE A 396 22.53 4.53 5.48
CA PHE A 396 23.80 5.18 5.85
C PHE A 396 23.82 6.70 5.61
N GLY A 397 22.79 7.26 4.97
CA GLY A 397 22.65 8.70 4.73
C GLY A 397 22.92 9.16 3.29
N TYR A 398 23.20 8.24 2.35
CA TYR A 398 23.40 8.58 0.94
C TYR A 398 22.04 8.82 0.24
N THR A 399 21.41 9.97 0.47
CA THR A 399 20.07 10.31 -0.06
C THR A 399 19.99 10.25 -1.59
N ALA A 400 21.09 10.56 -2.28
CA ALA A 400 21.24 10.53 -3.73
C ALA A 400 20.81 9.20 -4.39
N VAL A 401 20.98 8.06 -3.70
CA VAL A 401 20.57 6.73 -4.21
C VAL A 401 19.06 6.52 -4.25
N ARG A 402 18.28 7.42 -3.63
CA ARG A 402 16.84 7.21 -3.44
C ARG A 402 16.10 7.13 -4.77
N GLY A 403 16.47 7.88 -5.79
CA GLY A 403 15.81 7.88 -7.10
C GLY A 403 16.27 6.76 -8.04
N ILE A 404 17.20 5.89 -7.60
CA ILE A 404 17.83 4.90 -8.48
C ILE A 404 17.05 3.58 -8.49
N SER A 405 16.84 3.01 -9.68
CA SER A 405 16.19 1.69 -9.88
C SER A 405 14.84 1.56 -9.18
N ARG A 406 14.01 2.59 -9.33
CA ARG A 406 12.65 2.64 -8.78
C ARG A 406 11.62 2.06 -9.75
N TYR A 407 10.48 1.70 -9.19
CA TYR A 407 9.33 1.18 -9.93
C TYR A 407 8.08 1.93 -9.50
N ILE A 408 7.20 2.19 -10.46
CA ILE A 408 5.84 2.71 -10.26
C ILE A 408 4.89 1.76 -10.98
N ASN A 409 3.86 1.27 -10.30
CA ASN A 409 2.85 0.35 -10.88
C ASN A 409 3.49 -0.82 -11.66
N GLY A 410 4.53 -1.43 -11.09
CA GLY A 410 5.28 -2.55 -11.71
C GLY A 410 6.25 -2.16 -12.83
N GLN A 411 6.22 -0.91 -13.32
CA GLN A 411 7.12 -0.43 -14.37
C GLN A 411 8.35 0.26 -13.78
N ARG A 412 9.53 -0.06 -14.31
CA ARG A 412 10.78 0.59 -13.89
C ARG A 412 10.83 2.01 -14.43
N ILE A 413 11.03 2.98 -13.54
CA ILE A 413 11.28 4.36 -13.95
C ILE A 413 12.78 4.61 -14.14
N PRO A 414 13.17 5.49 -15.07
CA PRO A 414 14.55 5.91 -15.22
C PRO A 414 15.12 6.48 -13.92
N SER A 415 16.38 6.14 -13.62
CA SER A 415 17.05 6.57 -12.40
C SER A 415 17.32 8.08 -12.40
N TYR A 416 17.22 8.70 -11.22
CA TYR A 416 17.54 10.11 -11.00
C TYR A 416 18.21 10.30 -9.63
N ILE A 417 18.89 11.43 -9.44
CA ILE A 417 19.47 11.83 -8.15
C ILE A 417 18.42 12.55 -7.30
N SER A 418 18.33 12.16 -6.04
CA SER A 418 17.43 12.80 -5.07
C SER A 418 18.21 13.41 -3.93
N ASP A 419 17.97 14.69 -3.68
CA ASP A 419 18.47 15.47 -2.56
C ASP A 419 17.44 15.58 -1.41
N LEU A 420 16.33 14.84 -1.50
CA LEU A 420 15.17 15.01 -0.63
C LEU A 420 15.30 14.27 0.70
N SER A 421 14.68 14.87 1.73
CA SER A 421 14.55 14.28 3.06
C SER A 421 13.63 13.05 3.06
N LYS A 422 13.69 12.22 4.11
CA LYS A 422 13.00 10.91 4.20
C LYS A 422 11.51 10.92 3.82
N ASN A 423 10.80 11.99 4.14
CA ASN A 423 9.36 12.09 3.91
C ASN A 423 8.98 12.87 2.64
N GLU A 424 9.93 13.14 1.74
CA GLU A 424 9.69 13.87 0.49
C GLU A 424 10.12 13.05 -0.73
N THR A 425 9.44 13.22 -1.86
CA THR A 425 9.72 12.50 -3.10
C THR A 425 9.45 13.39 -4.32
N TYR A 426 10.23 13.19 -5.38
CA TYR A 426 9.93 13.72 -6.71
C TYR A 426 8.93 12.85 -7.46
N THR A 427 8.85 11.57 -7.09
CA THR A 427 8.05 10.56 -7.77
C THR A 427 6.64 10.47 -7.21
N VAL A 428 5.65 10.49 -8.09
CA VAL A 428 4.23 10.37 -7.80
C VAL A 428 3.57 9.50 -8.88
N ASP A 429 2.78 8.50 -8.49
CA ASP A 429 2.01 7.71 -9.46
C ASP A 429 0.78 8.49 -9.95
N GLU A 430 0.23 8.11 -11.11
CA GLU A 430 -0.87 8.85 -11.75
C GLU A 430 -2.12 8.93 -10.87
N LYS A 431 -2.41 7.87 -10.10
CA LYS A 431 -3.58 7.82 -9.21
C LYS A 431 -3.43 8.81 -8.06
N ASP A 432 -2.28 8.80 -7.39
CA ASP A 432 -1.93 9.73 -6.33
C ASP A 432 -1.88 11.18 -6.86
N ALA A 433 -1.36 11.38 -8.08
CA ALA A 433 -1.32 12.69 -8.74
C ALA A 433 -2.72 13.26 -9.04
N ILE A 434 -3.63 12.44 -9.57
CA ILE A 434 -5.03 12.84 -9.84
C ILE A 434 -5.74 13.16 -8.52
N ALA A 435 -5.54 12.33 -7.49
CA ALA A 435 -6.13 12.58 -6.17
C ALA A 435 -5.65 13.91 -5.57
N GLU A 436 -4.36 14.23 -5.70
CA GLU A 436 -3.80 15.50 -5.23
C GLU A 436 -4.28 16.67 -6.09
N TYR A 437 -4.42 16.52 -7.41
CA TYR A 437 -4.98 17.55 -8.29
C TYR A 437 -6.44 17.89 -7.95
N ILE A 438 -7.26 16.89 -7.61
CA ILE A 438 -8.65 17.10 -7.22
C ILE A 438 -8.74 17.81 -5.85
N SER A 439 -7.90 17.39 -4.89
CA SER A 439 -8.02 17.79 -3.49
C SER A 439 -7.21 19.03 -3.09
N ASN A 440 -6.13 19.36 -3.80
CA ASN A 440 -5.24 20.47 -3.49
C ASN A 440 -5.32 21.57 -4.54
N GLU A 441 -5.99 22.68 -4.19
CA GLU A 441 -6.17 23.82 -5.09
C GLU A 441 -4.85 24.46 -5.53
N LYS A 442 -3.82 24.51 -4.67
CA LYS A 442 -2.53 25.10 -5.04
C LYS A 442 -1.83 24.28 -6.12
N PHE A 443 -1.83 22.96 -5.96
CA PHE A 443 -1.27 22.05 -6.94
C PHE A 443 -2.06 22.12 -8.26
N ARG A 444 -3.41 22.09 -8.19
CA ARG A 444 -4.28 22.28 -9.37
C ARG A 444 -3.97 23.54 -10.14
N ARG A 445 -3.98 24.70 -9.46
CA ARG A 445 -3.68 26.01 -10.09
C ARG A 445 -2.31 26.02 -10.75
N LEU A 446 -1.31 25.36 -10.16
CA LEU A 446 0.04 25.25 -10.72
C LEU A 446 0.07 24.40 -11.99
N ILE A 447 -0.59 23.25 -12.00
CA ILE A 447 -0.68 22.38 -13.18
C ILE A 447 -1.52 23.03 -14.29
N ASP A 448 -2.61 23.72 -13.95
CA ASP A 448 -3.48 24.42 -14.91
C ASP A 448 -2.74 25.52 -15.69
N THR A 449 -1.64 26.08 -15.14
CA THR A 449 -0.80 27.02 -15.91
C THR A 449 -0.20 26.39 -17.18
N GLY A 450 -0.09 25.06 -17.23
CA GLY A 450 0.60 24.30 -18.28
C GLY A 450 2.13 24.40 -18.20
N ALA A 451 2.67 24.96 -17.12
CA ALA A 451 4.12 25.11 -16.91
C ALA A 451 4.81 23.79 -16.52
N TYR A 452 4.08 22.82 -15.99
CA TYR A 452 4.62 21.51 -15.59
C TYR A 452 3.92 20.39 -16.36
N GLU A 453 4.67 19.34 -16.70
CA GLU A 453 4.19 18.17 -17.45
C GLU A 453 4.53 16.89 -16.69
N TYR A 454 3.61 15.92 -16.71
CA TYR A 454 3.79 14.62 -16.07
C TYR A 454 4.59 13.69 -17.00
N ILE A 455 5.82 13.36 -16.62
CA ILE A 455 6.78 12.57 -17.42
C ILE A 455 7.50 11.59 -16.50
N GLU A 456 7.50 10.30 -16.87
CA GLU A 456 8.25 9.24 -16.17
C GLU A 456 7.94 9.13 -14.67
N GLY A 457 6.74 9.51 -14.22
CA GLY A 457 6.37 9.49 -12.80
C GLY A 457 6.67 10.78 -12.03
N HIS A 458 6.97 11.88 -12.72
CA HIS A 458 7.38 13.16 -12.12
C HIS A 458 6.64 14.32 -12.79
N TYR A 459 6.37 15.40 -12.06
CA TYR A 459 5.94 16.66 -12.65
C TYR A 459 7.15 17.56 -12.88
N CYS A 460 7.56 17.71 -14.14
CA CYS A 460 8.76 18.46 -14.54
C CYS A 460 8.37 19.73 -15.30
N LEU A 461 9.15 20.81 -15.13
CA LEU A 461 8.97 22.07 -15.85
C LEU A 461 9.03 21.84 -17.36
N ARG A 462 8.07 22.42 -18.08
CA ARG A 462 7.96 22.35 -19.54
C ARG A 462 8.98 23.27 -20.23
N ASP A 463 10.25 22.87 -20.14
CA ASP A 463 11.40 23.56 -20.72
C ASP A 463 12.28 22.52 -21.42
N SER A 464 12.78 22.85 -22.63
CA SER A 464 13.60 21.94 -23.44
C SER A 464 14.95 21.59 -22.81
N ARG A 465 15.40 22.34 -21.79
CA ARG A 465 16.56 21.97 -20.96
C ARG A 465 16.29 20.73 -20.12
N TYR A 466 15.04 20.50 -19.72
CA TYR A 466 14.66 19.43 -18.80
C TYR A 466 13.90 18.28 -19.48
N ILE A 467 13.22 18.55 -20.60
CA ILE A 467 12.43 17.56 -21.34
C ILE A 467 12.95 17.41 -22.77
N ALA A 468 13.18 16.17 -23.18
CA ALA A 468 13.49 15.79 -24.54
C ALA A 468 12.37 14.91 -25.13
N VAL A 469 12.27 14.90 -26.46
CA VAL A 469 11.36 14.05 -27.23
C VAL A 469 12.22 13.05 -27.99
N ASP A 470 11.93 11.76 -27.88
CA ASP A 470 12.64 10.74 -28.64
C ASP A 470 12.13 10.65 -30.09
N HIS A 471 12.74 9.74 -30.85
CA HIS A 471 12.40 9.48 -32.25
C HIS A 471 10.98 8.92 -32.44
N GLU A 472 10.36 8.39 -31.38
CA GLU A 472 8.96 7.90 -31.38
C GLU A 472 7.96 9.00 -30.97
N GLY A 473 8.45 10.23 -30.71
CA GLY A 473 7.61 11.33 -30.25
C GLY A 473 7.30 11.29 -28.75
N LYS A 474 7.91 10.37 -27.99
CA LYS A 474 7.67 10.23 -26.55
C LYS A 474 8.61 11.13 -25.74
N LYS A 475 8.01 11.84 -24.78
CA LYS A 475 8.72 12.75 -23.88
C LYS A 475 9.42 12.01 -22.75
N HIS A 476 10.64 12.42 -22.45
CA HIS A 476 11.45 11.87 -21.36
C HIS A 476 12.31 12.97 -20.72
N LEU A 477 12.75 12.75 -19.48
CA LEU A 477 13.63 13.70 -18.80
C LEU A 477 15.03 13.69 -19.46
N THR A 478 15.64 14.87 -19.59
CA THR A 478 17.02 14.97 -20.08
C THR A 478 18.01 14.39 -19.06
N PRO A 479 19.22 13.98 -19.48
CA PRO A 479 20.28 13.61 -18.54
C PRO A 479 20.58 14.71 -17.52
N TYR A 480 20.45 15.98 -17.91
CA TYR A 480 20.63 17.13 -17.02
C TYR A 480 19.54 17.17 -15.94
N ALA A 481 18.26 17.05 -16.31
CA ALA A 481 17.14 17.02 -15.35
C ALA A 481 17.30 15.91 -14.31
N ARG A 482 17.73 14.71 -14.73
CA ARG A 482 17.93 13.56 -13.83
C ARG A 482 19.01 13.77 -12.77
N GLN A 483 19.93 14.71 -12.98
CA GLN A 483 20.94 15.11 -11.99
C GLN A 483 20.52 16.35 -11.18
N HIS A 484 19.56 17.13 -11.68
CA HIS A 484 19.12 18.41 -11.12
C HIS A 484 17.60 18.45 -10.89
N MET A 485 17.08 17.38 -10.28
CA MET A 485 15.63 17.22 -10.05
C MET A 485 15.06 18.37 -9.20
N SER A 486 15.84 18.93 -8.27
CA SER A 486 15.42 20.05 -7.43
C SER A 486 15.18 21.35 -8.18
N GLU A 487 15.78 21.54 -9.35
CA GLU A 487 15.59 22.72 -10.19
C GLU A 487 14.30 22.66 -11.01
N CYS A 488 13.89 21.46 -11.42
CA CYS A 488 12.90 21.28 -12.47
C CYS A 488 11.66 20.46 -12.05
N CYS A 489 11.74 19.66 -10.98
CA CYS A 489 10.66 18.77 -10.58
C CYS A 489 9.94 19.23 -9.31
N LEU A 490 8.61 19.07 -9.31
CA LEU A 490 7.79 19.31 -8.15
C LEU A 490 8.05 18.25 -7.07
N VAL A 491 7.85 18.66 -5.82
CA VAL A 491 8.08 17.80 -4.66
C VAL A 491 6.79 17.50 -3.94
N PHE A 492 6.70 16.26 -3.52
CA PHE A 492 5.58 15.76 -2.78
C PHE A 492 6.05 15.19 -1.44
N GLY A 493 5.36 15.60 -0.38
CA GLY A 493 5.47 15.03 0.94
C GLY A 493 4.68 13.74 0.99
N ILE A 494 5.32 12.68 1.45
CA ILE A 494 4.66 11.42 1.78
C ILE A 494 4.09 11.59 3.17
N ARG A 495 2.80 11.90 3.25
CA ARG A 495 2.04 11.89 4.49
C ARG A 495 1.33 10.57 4.64
N TYR A 496 1.34 10.07 5.84
CA TYR A 496 0.58 8.91 6.22
C TYR A 496 -0.64 9.46 6.96
N GLU A 497 -1.77 9.61 6.28
CA GLU A 497 -3.03 9.97 6.96
C GLU A 497 -3.42 8.82 7.87
N ASN A 498 -3.89 9.16 9.07
CA ASN A 498 -3.94 8.23 10.21
C ASN A 498 -2.58 7.58 10.44
N SER A 499 -1.53 8.41 10.54
CA SER A 499 -0.19 7.97 10.92
C SER A 499 -0.31 7.18 12.21
N ALA A 500 -0.30 5.87 12.01
CA ALA A 500 -0.32 4.88 13.04
C ALA A 500 0.84 5.20 13.97
N VAL A 501 0.53 5.81 15.13
CA VAL A 501 1.24 5.41 16.33
C VAL A 501 1.10 3.89 16.34
N THR A 502 2.21 3.20 16.15
CA THR A 502 2.31 1.76 16.36
C THR A 502 1.95 1.53 17.82
N ARG A 503 0.66 1.36 18.09
CA ARG A 503 0.18 1.19 19.46
C ARG A 503 0.32 -0.28 19.77
N PHE A 504 1.26 -0.58 20.66
CA PHE A 504 1.33 -1.86 21.32
C PHE A 504 0.17 -1.94 22.32
N VAL A 505 -0.98 -2.40 21.85
CA VAL A 505 -2.17 -2.62 22.69
C VAL A 505 -2.40 -4.11 22.79
N ASN A 506 -2.28 -4.62 24.00
CA ASN A 506 -2.49 -6.02 24.36
C ASN A 506 -1.54 -7.01 23.65
N GLY A 507 -0.26 -6.68 23.49
CA GLY A 507 0.70 -7.59 22.85
C GLY A 507 0.58 -7.67 21.32
N ILE A 508 -0.12 -6.72 20.68
CA ILE A 508 -0.33 -6.67 19.23
C ILE A 508 0.23 -5.36 18.70
N LEU A 509 1.08 -5.46 17.67
CA LEU A 509 1.39 -4.34 16.78
C LEU A 509 0.10 -3.95 16.04
N ARG A 510 -0.64 -2.97 16.56
CA ARG A 510 -1.74 -2.38 15.81
C ARG A 510 -1.15 -1.34 14.86
N LYS A 511 -1.46 -1.48 13.58
CA LYS A 511 -1.55 -0.32 12.71
C LYS A 511 -2.65 0.57 13.33
N GLY A 512 -2.42 1.86 13.50
CA GLY A 512 -3.53 2.80 13.23
C GLY A 512 -4.02 2.56 11.80
N GLU A 513 -5.25 2.98 11.46
CA GLU A 513 -5.83 2.78 10.11
C GLU A 513 -4.75 2.77 9.03
N ALA A 514 -4.74 1.74 8.17
CA ALA A 514 -3.70 1.56 7.17
C ALA A 514 -3.34 2.92 6.59
N PRO A 515 -2.12 3.44 6.85
CA PRO A 515 -1.90 4.83 6.66
C PRO A 515 -2.07 5.02 5.18
N LYS A 516 -3.12 5.74 4.81
CA LYS A 516 -3.35 6.07 3.43
C LYS A 516 -2.15 6.91 3.10
N LYS A 517 -1.26 6.34 2.29
CA LYS A 517 -0.12 7.06 1.75
C LYS A 517 -0.75 8.17 0.94
N LYS A 518 -0.79 9.35 1.55
CA LYS A 518 -1.25 10.55 0.90
C LYS A 518 -0.02 11.28 0.44
N ILE A 519 0.17 11.28 -0.86
CA ILE A 519 1.12 12.17 -1.49
C ILE A 519 0.50 13.56 -1.45
N VAL A 520 1.19 14.50 -0.79
CA VAL A 520 0.75 15.89 -0.67
C VAL A 520 1.79 16.77 -1.32
N PHE A 521 1.38 17.66 -2.22
CA PHE A 521 2.27 18.63 -2.83
C PHE A 521 2.92 19.52 -1.75
N VAL A 522 4.24 19.60 -1.76
CA VAL A 522 5.03 20.43 -0.84
C VAL A 522 5.50 21.65 -1.62
N ASP A 523 4.92 22.79 -1.27
CA ASP A 523 5.34 24.08 -1.77
C ASP A 523 6.71 24.43 -1.16
N LYS A 524 7.78 24.22 -1.94
CA LYS A 524 9.16 24.36 -1.46
C LYS A 524 9.58 25.81 -1.18
N ASN A 525 8.78 26.79 -1.55
CA ASN A 525 8.92 28.20 -1.20
C ASN A 525 7.74 28.87 -1.91
N GLY A 526 6.88 29.59 -1.19
CA GLY A 526 5.77 30.37 -1.75
C GLY A 526 6.18 31.53 -2.68
N ARG A 527 7.12 31.28 -3.60
CA ARG A 527 7.41 32.10 -4.76
C ARG A 527 6.49 31.65 -5.87
N SER A 528 5.38 32.36 -5.93
CA SER A 528 4.61 32.56 -7.16
C SER A 528 5.58 32.96 -8.28
N LEU A 529 6.04 32.00 -9.09
CA LEU A 529 6.58 32.26 -10.43
C LEU A 529 5.40 32.53 -11.37
N VAL A 530 4.63 33.58 -11.05
CA VAL A 530 3.68 34.15 -11.99
C VAL A 530 4.48 35.11 -12.84
N SER A 531 4.89 34.65 -14.02
CA SER A 531 5.33 35.55 -15.07
C SER A 531 4.15 36.40 -15.55
N ALA A 532 4.43 37.51 -16.23
CA ALA A 532 3.40 38.31 -16.89
C ALA A 532 2.52 37.47 -17.83
N ASP A 533 3.07 36.40 -18.41
CA ASP A 533 2.34 35.44 -19.25
C ASP A 533 1.35 34.56 -18.45
N GLY A 534 1.64 34.29 -17.18
CA GLY A 534 0.73 33.60 -16.26
C GLY A 534 -0.49 34.43 -15.89
N ILE A 535 -0.37 35.76 -15.86
CA ILE A 535 -1.49 36.70 -15.69
C ILE A 535 -2.34 36.75 -16.96
N ALA A 536 -1.72 36.64 -18.15
CA ALA A 536 -2.43 36.55 -19.42
C ALA A 536 -3.24 35.25 -19.56
N LYS A 537 -2.66 34.09 -19.20
CA LYS A 537 -3.39 32.81 -19.12
C LYS A 537 -4.49 32.81 -18.06
N ARG A 538 -4.33 33.56 -16.96
CA ARG A 538 -5.39 33.71 -15.95
C ARG A 538 -6.62 34.44 -16.50
N LYS A 539 -6.45 35.44 -17.37
CA LYS A 539 -7.55 36.07 -18.11
C LYS A 539 -8.22 35.11 -19.09
N GLU A 540 -7.45 34.21 -19.71
CA GLU A 540 -7.96 33.13 -20.56
C GLU A 540 -8.79 32.12 -19.75
N PHE A 541 -8.35 31.75 -18.54
CA PHE A 541 -9.13 30.93 -17.61
C PHE A 541 -10.37 31.65 -17.06
N GLU A 542 -10.32 32.96 -16.82
CA GLU A 542 -11.51 33.76 -16.49
C GLU A 542 -12.56 33.72 -17.63
N GLN A 543 -12.11 33.57 -18.88
CA GLN A 543 -12.98 33.38 -20.04
C GLN A 543 -13.58 31.95 -20.09
N GLN A 544 -12.80 30.92 -19.73
CA GLN A 544 -13.32 29.55 -19.57
C GLN A 544 -14.24 29.38 -18.34
N ILE A 545 -14.09 30.23 -17.31
CA ILE A 545 -15.04 30.29 -16.19
C ILE A 545 -16.41 30.82 -16.63
N LYS A 546 -16.48 31.71 -17.65
CA LYS A 546 -17.77 32.09 -18.28
C LYS A 546 -18.48 30.89 -18.89
N GLU A 547 -17.75 29.93 -19.44
CA GLU A 547 -18.32 28.70 -20.04
C GLU A 547 -18.97 27.80 -18.97
N ARG A 548 -18.48 27.81 -17.73
CA ARG A 548 -19.15 27.11 -16.60
C ARG A 548 -20.47 27.75 -16.16
N HIS A 549 -20.71 29.03 -16.46
CA HIS A 549 -21.96 29.70 -16.10
C HIS A 549 -23.16 29.28 -16.96
N LEU A 550 -22.94 28.73 -18.16
CA LEU A 550 -23.99 28.26 -19.07
C LEU A 550 -24.71 26.98 -18.55
N PHE A 551 -24.00 26.12 -17.82
CA PHE A 551 -24.52 24.81 -17.38
C PHE A 551 -25.51 24.87 -16.20
N GLN A 552 -25.65 26.02 -15.53
CA GLN A 552 -26.52 26.19 -14.35
C GLN A 552 -27.87 26.86 -14.67
N LYS A 553 -28.09 27.30 -15.91
CA LYS A 553 -29.26 28.12 -16.29
C LYS A 553 -30.43 27.28 -16.81
N SER A 554 -31.64 27.75 -16.53
CA SER A 554 -32.88 27.23 -17.13
C SER A 554 -32.98 27.61 -18.62
N PHE A 555 -33.85 26.94 -19.38
CA PHE A 555 -34.06 27.22 -20.81
C PHE A 555 -34.36 28.70 -21.09
N ASN A 556 -35.18 29.33 -20.25
CA ASN A 556 -35.57 30.73 -20.36
C ASN A 556 -34.40 31.68 -20.11
N GLU A 557 -33.63 31.45 -19.04
CA GLU A 557 -32.43 32.21 -18.71
C GLU A 557 -31.36 32.08 -19.81
N MET A 558 -31.21 30.87 -20.36
CA MET A 558 -30.30 30.61 -21.48
C MET A 558 -30.76 31.32 -22.75
N THR A 559 -32.07 31.38 -23.02
CA THR A 559 -32.63 32.13 -24.17
C THR A 559 -32.33 33.63 -24.05
N VAL A 560 -32.52 34.22 -22.87
CA VAL A 560 -32.22 35.64 -22.62
C VAL A 560 -30.73 35.92 -22.78
N GLU A 561 -29.88 35.06 -22.23
CA GLU A 561 -28.43 35.24 -22.30
C GLU A 561 -27.87 35.07 -23.70
N LEU A 562 -28.25 34.02 -24.43
CA LEU A 562 -27.79 33.79 -25.80
C LEU A 562 -28.20 34.94 -26.72
N MET A 563 -29.41 35.49 -26.54
CA MET A 563 -29.84 36.69 -27.26
C MET A 563 -29.00 37.91 -26.91
N ASN A 564 -28.70 38.15 -25.63
CA ASN A 564 -27.86 39.27 -25.20
C ASN A 564 -26.42 39.13 -25.72
N GLU A 565 -25.85 37.93 -25.66
CA GLU A 565 -24.48 37.64 -26.11
C GLU A 565 -24.32 37.85 -27.62
N LYS A 566 -25.31 37.43 -28.40
CA LYS A 566 -25.33 37.64 -29.86
C LYS A 566 -25.88 39.01 -30.28
N ALA A 567 -26.27 39.86 -29.33
CA ALA A 567 -26.90 41.16 -29.54
C ALA A 567 -28.17 41.11 -30.43
N TYR A 568 -29.05 40.14 -30.17
CA TYR A 568 -30.36 39.99 -30.82
C TYR A 568 -31.48 40.62 -30.00
N SER A 569 -32.27 41.50 -30.63
CA SER A 569 -33.57 41.91 -30.08
C SER A 569 -34.63 40.86 -30.35
N VAL A 570 -35.77 40.95 -29.67
CA VAL A 570 -36.92 40.04 -29.89
C VAL A 570 -37.43 40.18 -31.32
N GLU A 571 -37.49 41.42 -31.83
CA GLU A 571 -37.97 41.74 -33.17
C GLU A 571 -37.03 41.19 -34.23
N ARG A 572 -35.71 41.32 -34.02
CA ARG A 572 -34.72 40.75 -34.93
C ARG A 572 -34.79 39.23 -34.96
N LEU A 573 -34.84 38.59 -33.80
CA LEU A 573 -34.94 37.13 -33.73
C LEU A 573 -36.26 36.62 -34.33
N SER A 574 -37.35 37.37 -34.18
CA SER A 574 -38.65 37.08 -34.81
C SER A 574 -38.54 37.11 -36.34
N ALA A 575 -37.89 38.14 -36.89
CA ALA A 575 -37.68 38.26 -38.32
C ALA A 575 -36.78 37.14 -38.89
N GLU A 576 -35.71 36.78 -38.19
CA GLU A 576 -34.75 35.77 -38.67
C GLU A 576 -35.23 34.32 -38.48
N THR A 577 -36.09 34.05 -37.49
CA THR A 577 -36.65 32.72 -37.26
C THR A 577 -38.01 32.51 -37.95
N GLY A 578 -38.79 33.58 -38.17
CA GLY A 578 -40.19 33.49 -38.57
C GLY A 578 -41.15 33.14 -37.44
N LEU A 579 -40.69 33.11 -36.18
CA LEU A 579 -41.53 32.94 -34.99
C LEU A 579 -42.20 34.26 -34.61
N SER A 580 -43.38 34.21 -33.99
CA SER A 580 -44.03 35.43 -33.50
C SER A 580 -43.22 36.06 -32.35
N ILE A 581 -43.25 37.40 -32.26
CA ILE A 581 -42.66 38.16 -31.14
C ILE A 581 -43.11 37.58 -29.79
N GLU A 582 -44.40 37.26 -29.68
CA GLU A 582 -44.98 36.66 -28.47
C GLU A 582 -44.37 35.28 -28.15
N THR A 583 -44.08 34.45 -29.16
CA THR A 583 -43.42 33.15 -28.96
C THR A 583 -42.02 33.33 -28.37
N ILE A 584 -41.26 34.31 -28.87
CA ILE A 584 -39.90 34.59 -28.37
C ILE A 584 -39.95 35.20 -26.97
N VAL A 585 -40.90 36.10 -26.69
CA VAL A 585 -41.14 36.63 -25.34
C VAL A 585 -41.50 35.49 -24.37
N ASN A 586 -42.33 34.54 -24.80
CA ASN A 586 -42.68 33.36 -24.00
C ASN A 586 -41.46 32.46 -23.76
N MET A 587 -40.62 32.23 -24.77
CA MET A 587 -39.37 31.47 -24.59
C MET A 587 -38.42 32.15 -23.59
N ARG A 588 -38.41 33.49 -23.50
CA ARG A 588 -37.59 34.23 -22.55
C ARG A 588 -38.13 34.23 -21.11
N ASN A 589 -39.45 34.24 -20.93
CA ASN A 589 -40.05 34.62 -19.65
C ASN A 589 -40.98 33.57 -19.02
N ASN A 590 -41.48 32.59 -19.78
CA ASN A 590 -42.52 31.66 -19.32
C ASN A 590 -42.02 30.21 -19.29
N PRO A 591 -41.46 29.71 -18.16
CA PRO A 591 -40.85 28.39 -18.07
C PRO A 591 -41.84 27.22 -18.14
N SER A 592 -43.13 27.47 -17.94
CA SER A 592 -44.19 26.43 -17.98
C SER A 592 -44.77 26.21 -19.37
N ASN A 593 -44.43 27.05 -20.35
CA ASN A 593 -44.93 26.91 -21.72
C ASN A 593 -44.18 25.80 -22.47
N LYS A 594 -44.94 24.95 -23.17
CA LYS A 594 -44.36 23.94 -24.05
C LYS A 594 -44.16 24.52 -25.43
N PHE A 595 -42.94 24.37 -25.95
CA PHE A 595 -42.59 24.78 -27.30
C PHE A 595 -42.41 23.55 -28.18
N LYS A 596 -42.75 23.71 -29.45
CA LYS A 596 -42.41 22.76 -30.50
C LYS A 596 -40.89 22.68 -30.68
N LEU A 597 -40.36 21.49 -30.97
CA LEU A 597 -38.92 21.29 -31.11
C LEU A 597 -38.38 22.13 -32.27
N GLU A 598 -39.16 22.18 -33.35
CA GLU A 598 -38.95 22.96 -34.56
C GLU A 598 -38.66 24.43 -34.25
N ALA A 599 -39.42 25.01 -33.30
CA ALA A 599 -39.22 26.39 -32.86
C ALA A 599 -37.92 26.58 -32.07
N VAL A 600 -37.53 25.60 -31.25
CA VAL A 600 -36.26 25.61 -30.50
C VAL A 600 -35.07 25.49 -31.47
N LEU A 601 -35.18 24.63 -32.47
CA LEU A 601 -34.17 24.44 -33.52
C LEU A 601 -34.00 25.69 -34.37
N ALA A 602 -35.10 26.36 -34.74
CA ALA A 602 -35.04 27.62 -35.48
C ALA A 602 -34.23 28.68 -34.72
N VAL A 603 -34.36 28.77 -33.39
CA VAL A 603 -33.56 29.67 -32.55
C VAL A 603 -32.08 29.26 -32.53
N CYS A 604 -31.77 27.96 -32.45
CA CYS A 604 -30.39 27.47 -32.53
C CYS A 604 -29.69 27.90 -33.82
N PHE A 605 -30.38 27.77 -34.96
CA PHE A 605 -29.84 28.14 -36.26
C PHE A 605 -29.75 29.65 -36.45
N ALA A 606 -30.77 30.42 -36.06
CA ALA A 606 -30.77 31.88 -36.19
C ALA A 606 -29.68 32.55 -35.34
N LEU A 607 -29.38 32.01 -34.16
CA LEU A 607 -28.32 32.54 -33.31
C LEU A 607 -26.92 32.00 -33.67
N HIS A 608 -26.82 31.15 -34.70
CA HIS A 608 -25.59 30.47 -35.12
C HIS A 608 -24.84 29.86 -33.93
N LEU A 609 -25.56 29.06 -33.14
CA LEU A 609 -25.01 28.44 -31.95
C LEU A 609 -24.06 27.29 -32.33
N PRO A 610 -22.92 27.12 -31.63
CA PRO A 610 -22.09 25.93 -31.76
C PRO A 610 -22.89 24.67 -31.42
N LEU A 611 -22.60 23.55 -32.09
CA LEU A 611 -23.33 22.28 -31.95
C LEU A 611 -23.47 21.82 -30.49
N GLU A 612 -22.41 21.96 -29.68
CA GLU A 612 -22.43 21.63 -28.25
C GLU A 612 -23.46 22.46 -27.48
N ILE A 613 -23.57 23.75 -27.79
CA ILE A 613 -24.53 24.66 -27.17
C ILE A 613 -25.95 24.36 -27.64
N CYS A 614 -26.15 23.99 -28.92
CA CYS A 614 -27.45 23.52 -29.42
C CYS A 614 -27.98 22.34 -28.60
N TRP A 615 -27.13 21.31 -28.38
CA TRP A 615 -27.53 20.14 -27.61
C TRP A 615 -27.88 20.47 -26.17
N ILE A 616 -27.10 21.35 -25.52
CA ILE A 616 -27.40 21.82 -24.16
C ILE A 616 -28.74 22.58 -24.13
N TYR A 617 -28.95 23.49 -25.08
CA TYR A 617 -30.17 24.30 -25.17
C TYR A 617 -31.43 23.45 -25.41
N ILE A 618 -31.37 22.49 -26.34
CA ILE A 618 -32.46 21.55 -26.63
C ILE A 618 -32.75 20.66 -25.42
N ASN A 619 -31.70 20.15 -24.75
CA ASN A 619 -31.86 19.29 -23.58
C ASN A 619 -32.54 19.99 -22.40
N ARG A 620 -32.37 21.32 -22.29
CA ARG A 620 -33.03 22.15 -21.28
C ARG A 620 -34.43 22.59 -21.68
N SER A 621 -34.74 22.59 -22.98
CA SER A 621 -36.09 22.87 -23.46
C SER A 621 -37.07 21.75 -23.05
N PRO A 622 -38.38 22.06 -22.94
CA PRO A 622 -39.40 21.04 -22.70
C PRO A 622 -39.66 20.14 -23.93
N ALA A 623 -39.04 20.42 -25.08
CA ALA A 623 -39.15 19.63 -26.30
C ALA A 623 -38.10 18.50 -26.32
N LYS A 624 -38.47 17.35 -26.86
CA LYS A 624 -37.58 16.18 -27.01
C LYS A 624 -37.73 15.60 -28.40
N PHE A 625 -36.63 15.07 -28.92
CA PHE A 625 -36.66 14.26 -30.13
C PHE A 625 -37.50 13.00 -29.88
N THR A 626 -38.36 12.67 -30.83
CA THR A 626 -39.13 11.43 -30.87
C THR A 626 -38.62 10.54 -32.00
N ASP A 627 -39.00 9.27 -32.00
CA ASP A 627 -38.56 8.31 -33.01
C ASP A 627 -39.39 8.44 -34.29
N THR A 628 -39.16 9.52 -35.04
CA THR A 628 -39.75 9.78 -36.36
C THR A 628 -38.67 10.14 -37.37
N VAL A 629 -38.97 9.95 -38.66
CA VAL A 629 -38.01 10.22 -39.75
C VAL A 629 -37.60 11.70 -39.76
N ASP A 630 -38.56 12.61 -39.61
CA ASP A 630 -38.31 14.06 -39.56
C ASP A 630 -37.37 14.45 -38.40
N MET A 631 -37.50 13.79 -37.25
CA MET A 631 -36.64 14.02 -36.10
C MET A 631 -35.20 13.55 -36.34
N GLU A 632 -34.98 12.45 -37.08
CA GLU A 632 -33.63 12.04 -37.51
C GLU A 632 -33.04 13.01 -38.55
N VAL A 633 -33.88 13.51 -39.47
CA VAL A 633 -33.48 14.56 -40.42
C VAL A 633 -33.08 15.85 -39.69
N TYR A 634 -33.79 16.23 -38.63
CA TYR A 634 -33.43 17.39 -37.79
C TYR A 634 -32.12 17.19 -37.03
N LYS A 635 -31.84 15.98 -36.52
CA LYS A 635 -30.55 15.67 -35.89
C LYS A 635 -29.40 15.78 -36.89
N TYR A 636 -29.60 15.29 -38.11
CA TYR A 636 -28.63 15.43 -39.19
C TYR A 636 -28.41 16.91 -39.56
N ALA A 637 -29.49 17.68 -39.71
CA ALA A 637 -29.42 19.12 -39.98
C ALA A 637 -28.64 19.88 -38.90
N LEU A 638 -28.83 19.56 -37.61
CA LEU A 638 -28.04 20.14 -36.53
C LEU A 638 -26.55 19.82 -36.67
N ALA A 639 -26.21 18.56 -36.93
CA ALA A 639 -24.81 18.13 -37.01
C ALA A 639 -24.06 18.78 -38.19
N GLU A 640 -24.71 18.85 -39.35
CA GLU A 640 -24.06 19.23 -40.61
C GLU A 640 -24.25 20.72 -40.95
N TRP A 641 -25.41 21.30 -40.66
CA TRP A 641 -25.78 22.64 -41.19
C TRP A 641 -25.55 23.78 -40.20
N THR A 642 -25.32 23.48 -38.91
CA THR A 642 -24.92 24.51 -37.92
C THR A 642 -23.53 25.11 -38.23
N GLN A 643 -22.70 24.38 -38.98
CA GLN A 643 -21.34 24.79 -39.33
C GLN A 643 -21.28 25.70 -40.58
N THR A 644 -22.39 25.84 -41.32
CA THR A 644 -22.40 26.45 -42.67
C THR A 644 -23.07 27.83 -42.75
N ASN A 645 -23.40 28.48 -41.63
CA ASN A 645 -24.03 29.81 -41.56
C ASN A 645 -25.31 29.98 -42.42
N TYR A 646 -26.06 28.91 -42.67
CA TYR A 646 -27.34 29.01 -43.37
C TYR A 646 -28.37 29.79 -42.53
N THR A 647 -29.20 30.57 -43.22
CA THR A 647 -30.38 31.21 -42.62
C THR A 647 -31.47 30.16 -42.35
N VAL A 648 -32.37 30.43 -41.40
CA VAL A 648 -33.50 29.53 -41.10
C VAL A 648 -34.36 29.28 -42.35
N GLY A 649 -34.53 30.29 -43.21
CA GLY A 649 -35.25 30.15 -44.48
C GLY A 649 -34.61 29.19 -45.48
N GLU A 650 -33.27 29.13 -45.54
CA GLU A 650 -32.54 28.19 -46.38
C GLU A 650 -32.57 26.77 -45.82
N ILE A 651 -32.51 26.65 -44.48
CA ILE A 651 -32.65 25.37 -43.79
C ILE A 651 -34.05 24.79 -44.01
N ASN A 652 -35.11 25.59 -43.87
CA ASN A 652 -36.48 25.14 -44.13
C ASN A 652 -36.67 24.68 -45.57
N ARG A 653 -36.05 25.36 -46.56
CA ARG A 653 -36.06 24.90 -47.95
C ARG A 653 -35.42 23.52 -48.10
N LYS A 654 -34.23 23.33 -47.52
CA LYS A 654 -33.50 22.04 -47.56
C LYS A 654 -34.27 20.92 -46.87
N LEU A 655 -34.95 21.19 -45.75
CA LEU A 655 -35.80 20.22 -45.07
C LEU A 655 -36.97 19.77 -45.95
N ILE A 656 -37.64 20.71 -46.63
CA ILE A 656 -38.73 20.41 -47.56
C ILE A 656 -38.23 19.60 -48.76
N GLU A 657 -37.07 19.95 -49.33
CA GLU A 657 -36.44 19.18 -50.41
C GLU A 657 -36.16 17.72 -50.00
N TRP A 658 -35.93 17.48 -48.70
CA TRP A 658 -35.67 16.16 -48.12
C TRP A 658 -36.95 15.47 -47.63
N GLY A 659 -38.12 16.08 -47.83
CA GLY A 659 -39.42 15.53 -47.46
C GLY A 659 -39.77 15.64 -45.97
N ALA A 660 -39.02 16.42 -45.18
CA ALA A 660 -39.30 16.68 -43.77
C ALA A 660 -40.08 18.00 -43.57
N GLU A 661 -40.80 18.12 -42.47
CA GLU A 661 -41.50 19.37 -42.14
C GLU A 661 -40.51 20.54 -41.91
N PRO A 662 -40.80 21.77 -42.38
CA PRO A 662 -39.96 22.93 -42.11
C PRO A 662 -40.05 23.39 -40.65
N LEU A 663 -38.97 23.96 -40.12
CA LEU A 663 -38.90 24.43 -38.73
C LEU A 663 -39.87 25.58 -38.44
N THR A 664 -40.07 26.46 -39.42
CA THR A 664 -41.01 27.58 -39.38
C THR A 664 -41.59 27.84 -40.78
N LYS A 665 -42.52 28.79 -40.89
CA LYS A 665 -43.11 29.18 -42.18
C LYS A 665 -42.17 30.04 -43.06
N LEU A 666 -40.98 30.38 -42.56
CA LEU A 666 -40.02 31.20 -43.28
C LEU A 666 -39.26 30.31 -44.28
N ILE A 667 -39.41 30.54 -45.58
CA ILE A 667 -38.71 29.77 -46.63
C ILE A 667 -38.00 30.75 -47.54
N ALA A 668 -36.70 30.58 -47.76
CA ALA A 668 -35.94 31.47 -48.63
C ALA A 668 -36.38 31.31 -50.10
N GLY A 669 -36.36 32.39 -50.88
CA GLY A 669 -36.43 32.40 -52.36
C GLY A 669 -37.74 31.92 -53.01
N LEU A 670 -38.85 31.95 -52.28
CA LEU A 670 -40.18 32.01 -52.88
C LEU A 670 -40.70 33.43 -52.64
N GLY A 671 -40.94 34.17 -53.73
CA GLY A 671 -41.66 35.44 -53.69
C GLY A 671 -43.08 35.25 -53.13
N GLU A 672 -43.70 36.37 -52.79
CA GLU A 672 -45.04 36.52 -52.21
C GLU A 672 -46.07 35.46 -52.67
N ASP A 673 -46.89 35.03 -51.70
CA ASP A 673 -48.12 34.22 -51.84
C ASP A 673 -48.00 32.78 -52.38
N ILE A 674 -47.76 31.82 -51.47
CA ILE A 674 -48.42 30.50 -51.56
C ILE A 674 -48.85 30.04 -50.15
N PHE A 675 -50.14 30.26 -49.84
CA PHE A 675 -50.87 29.41 -48.90
C PHE A 675 -50.85 27.97 -49.43
N ILE A 676 -50.12 27.07 -48.78
CA ILE A 676 -50.33 25.64 -49.00
C ILE A 676 -51.54 25.22 -48.16
N GLN A 677 -52.67 25.17 -48.84
CA GLN A 677 -53.86 24.45 -48.45
C GLN A 677 -53.77 23.00 -48.96
N LYS A 678 -54.35 22.07 -48.17
CA LYS A 678 -54.78 20.68 -48.47
C LYS A 678 -53.73 19.56 -48.22
N ALA A 679 -54.08 18.35 -47.76
CA ALA A 679 -55.38 17.72 -47.51
C ALA A 679 -55.26 16.54 -46.51
N ASN A 680 -56.32 16.36 -45.72
CA ASN A 680 -56.66 15.28 -44.77
C ASN A 680 -55.77 15.08 -43.55
#